data_AF-A0A0U2U6U3-F1
#
_entry.id   AF-A0A0U2U6U3-F1
#
_cell.length_a   1.000
_cell.length_b   1.000
_cell.length_c   1.000
_cell.angle_alpha   90.00
_cell.angle_beta   90.00
_cell.angle_gamma   90.00
#
_symmetry.space_group_name_H-M   'P 1'
#
loop_
_entity.id
_entity.type
_entity.pdbx_description
1 polymer ?
#
loop_
_entity_poly.entity_id
_entity_poly.type
_entity_poly.pdbx_seq_one_letter_code
_entity_poly.pdbx_strand_id
1 'polypeptide(L)'
;MSNQKPFYLWKQLEGEREHDRFGHRIVSGDINGDGHDEWIIAASTATHIEDEYGVNPIPHYYTGKLYVYSQELRLLFILKGEKYGECFGSSVALADMNGDGICEIIVGAPRSSSGSRIECGTVSVFSGRTGELLDRWDGQEDYAKLGTAITILDWNGDGVPDIAVSSHYMDPDGLERNGRVTIFSGADKSVLAQFTGVEREGLGFALASGDVNGDGRDEIVIGAPRFSKAGAERTGRVLIYSQDKGLLYESAGRRSYDEFGYYVSVYDMDGDGAQEVIVGSPKASGEEVRCGTITIISVYQNKILLEKEGWFGLQELGSSVFPLVDRTTGTPMVLAGARAGSSYVLNMGGEVVHEFNGSEAEVFGYSVSSTRNHEGAWIAIGAISGMNQKKFMSGCVYFMSSVPPIEPSREAPILVPVTPTSNSSGDQAGKKILLATYWYLPHVGGVDVYVRLLKEQLERAGHQVDVLAHHPDMAHYYLVNGGEMVEKWPIKSVIYDKVMRFFQRFLSHVDPWIRYREIERYCFEVAASLFDLKQYDVIHTQDIISTRALSRVKPPSTALVATIHGLLAKEHLISGEIRSKESLAWKYASDEEYYGCISADSTIVPTHWLRRELAQFGVPPQMLTVIPYGMDTQAFEDRLKQPFTGQADKKGAFTISCIARLVPVKGHRILLGALRRLTSDPSWHCWLIGDGPLHNDIQQLIIDYALTERVTLLGDQTNVPYLLNQSDLMVLPSLQDNLPFSIMEAQLSGVPIVASNTGGIPEMIQHEKTGLLFEVDQEEELAHRLVSMMNDPLLRESLAAQAKEWALKQWSSVTLIERTMAVYDEALKKVKKS
;
A
#
# COMPACT_ATOMS: atom_id res chain seq x y z
N MET A 1 -18.11 -21.09 -0.11
CA MET A 1 -17.49 -21.07 -1.45
C MET A 1 -16.13 -21.74 -1.32
N SER A 2 -15.69 -22.53 -2.31
CA SER A 2 -14.63 -23.53 -2.12
C SER A 2 -13.31 -22.95 -1.60
N ASN A 3 -12.71 -23.62 -0.62
CA ASN A 3 -11.54 -23.17 0.14
C ASN A 3 -10.20 -23.56 -0.55
N GLN A 4 -10.16 -23.59 -1.88
CA GLN A 4 -8.93 -23.87 -2.61
C GLN A 4 -8.30 -22.54 -3.06
N LYS A 5 -7.20 -22.13 -2.42
CA LYS A 5 -6.33 -21.04 -2.92
C LYS A 5 -5.50 -21.61 -4.07
N PRO A 6 -5.76 -21.26 -5.35
CA PRO A 6 -4.97 -21.74 -6.48
C PRO A 6 -3.70 -20.90 -6.69
N PHE A 7 -3.57 -19.73 -6.06
CA PHE A 7 -2.42 -18.83 -6.19
C PHE A 7 -2.04 -18.20 -4.83
N TYR A 8 -0.75 -18.06 -4.58
CA TYR A 8 -0.12 -17.51 -3.37
C TYR A 8 0.61 -16.22 -3.71
N LEU A 9 0.47 -15.18 -2.89
CA LEU A 9 1.28 -13.97 -3.04
C LEU A 9 2.76 -14.33 -2.83
N TRP A 10 3.57 -14.10 -3.85
CA TRP A 10 5.00 -14.40 -3.83
C TRP A 10 5.83 -13.17 -3.52
N LYS A 11 5.54 -12.05 -4.18
CA LYS A 11 6.27 -10.80 -4.01
C LYS A 11 5.38 -9.61 -4.37
N GLN A 12 5.60 -8.49 -3.70
CA GLN A 12 5.06 -7.20 -4.08
C GLN A 12 6.22 -6.31 -4.52
N LEU A 13 6.08 -5.69 -5.68
CA LEU A 13 6.97 -4.62 -6.14
C LEU A 13 6.23 -3.29 -6.03
N GLU A 14 6.93 -2.26 -5.59
CA GLU A 14 6.38 -0.93 -5.38
C GLU A 14 7.05 0.08 -6.30
N GLY A 15 6.26 1.07 -6.70
CA GLY A 15 6.74 2.26 -7.35
C GLY A 15 7.81 2.99 -6.55
N GLU A 16 8.74 3.62 -7.26
CA GLU A 16 9.79 4.43 -6.65
C GLU A 16 9.22 5.69 -6.00
N ARG A 17 8.06 6.22 -6.43
CA ARG A 17 7.58 7.57 -6.07
C ARG A 17 6.06 7.67 -5.98
N GLU A 18 5.61 8.68 -5.23
CA GLU A 18 4.22 9.11 -5.26
C GLU A 18 3.77 9.43 -6.69
N HIS A 19 2.56 9.00 -7.06
CA HIS A 19 1.95 9.23 -8.37
C HIS A 19 2.68 8.62 -9.58
N ASP A 20 3.63 7.68 -9.39
CA ASP A 20 4.39 7.11 -10.50
C ASP A 20 3.58 6.13 -11.38
N ARG A 21 2.43 5.66 -10.88
CA ARG A 21 1.55 4.68 -11.55
C ARG A 21 2.31 3.42 -11.96
N PHE A 22 3.28 2.99 -11.17
CA PHE A 22 3.96 1.71 -11.36
C PHE A 22 2.95 0.55 -11.43
N GLY A 23 3.08 -0.33 -12.42
CA GLY A 23 2.10 -1.40 -12.67
C GLY A 23 0.94 -0.98 -13.58
N HIS A 24 0.97 0.21 -14.18
CA HIS A 24 -0.07 0.64 -15.12
C HIS A 24 -0.16 -0.21 -16.39
N ARG A 25 0.96 -0.77 -16.84
CA ARG A 25 1.02 -1.81 -17.87
C ARG A 25 2.01 -2.86 -17.39
N ILE A 26 1.63 -4.12 -17.57
CA ILE A 26 2.46 -5.28 -17.30
C ILE A 26 2.35 -6.17 -18.54
N VAL A 27 3.49 -6.52 -19.11
CA VAL A 27 3.59 -7.53 -20.17
C VAL A 27 4.70 -8.49 -19.80
N SER A 28 4.65 -9.70 -20.33
CA SER A 28 5.68 -10.72 -20.17
C SER A 28 5.98 -11.39 -21.49
N GLY A 29 7.26 -11.68 -21.72
CA GLY A 29 7.77 -12.44 -22.86
C GLY A 29 9.28 -12.65 -22.75
N ASP A 30 9.80 -13.62 -23.49
CA ASP A 30 11.24 -13.90 -23.57
C ASP A 30 11.94 -12.82 -24.40
N ILE A 31 12.65 -11.92 -23.71
CA ILE A 31 13.36 -10.79 -24.32
C ILE A 31 14.88 -10.98 -24.25
N ASN A 32 15.35 -12.07 -23.65
CA ASN A 32 16.77 -12.34 -23.48
C ASN A 32 17.26 -13.58 -24.28
N GLY A 33 16.32 -14.45 -24.69
CA GLY A 33 16.50 -15.66 -25.49
C GLY A 33 16.82 -16.91 -24.66
N ASP A 34 16.50 -16.94 -23.35
CA ASP A 34 16.77 -18.07 -22.47
C ASP A 34 15.58 -19.05 -22.35
N GLY A 35 14.48 -18.77 -23.04
CA GLY A 35 13.25 -19.57 -23.02
C GLY A 35 12.35 -19.31 -21.81
N HIS A 36 12.66 -18.31 -20.98
CA HIS A 36 11.85 -17.85 -19.87
C HIS A 36 11.34 -16.43 -20.11
N ASP A 37 10.09 -16.15 -19.72
CA ASP A 37 9.60 -14.78 -19.88
C ASP A 37 10.16 -13.87 -18.78
N GLU A 38 10.57 -12.67 -19.19
CA GLU A 38 10.79 -11.53 -18.33
C GLU A 38 9.49 -10.79 -18.03
N TRP A 39 9.51 -9.99 -16.97
CA TRP A 39 8.43 -9.05 -16.65
C TRP A 39 8.82 -7.63 -17.06
N ILE A 40 7.97 -6.99 -17.86
CA ILE A 40 8.11 -5.59 -18.23
C ILE A 40 6.98 -4.81 -17.57
N ILE A 41 7.34 -3.90 -16.66
CA ILE A 41 6.40 -3.14 -15.84
C ILE A 41 6.55 -1.65 -16.13
N ALA A 42 5.48 -1.00 -16.55
CA ALA A 42 5.48 0.44 -16.81
C ALA A 42 5.10 1.27 -15.57
N ALA A 43 5.80 2.37 -15.40
CA ALA A 43 5.43 3.52 -14.56
C ALA A 43 5.31 4.74 -15.49
N SER A 44 4.18 4.84 -16.18
CA SER A 44 4.02 5.80 -17.28
C SER A 44 3.89 7.25 -16.82
N THR A 45 3.68 7.51 -15.52
CA THR A 45 3.46 8.86 -14.96
C THR A 45 2.44 9.64 -15.79
N ALA A 46 1.22 9.11 -15.86
CA ALA A 46 0.15 9.81 -16.58
C ALA A 46 -0.10 11.17 -15.93
N THR A 47 -0.23 12.19 -16.77
CA THR A 47 -0.48 13.58 -16.40
C THR A 47 -1.90 13.83 -15.91
N HIS A 48 -2.86 12.89 -16.12
CA HIS A 48 -4.28 13.05 -15.81
C HIS A 48 -4.99 11.73 -15.40
N ILE A 49 -6.00 11.84 -14.53
CA ILE A 49 -7.16 10.95 -14.51
C ILE A 49 -8.29 11.79 -15.10
N GLU A 50 -8.80 11.45 -16.29
CA GLU A 50 -10.03 12.07 -16.79
C GLU A 50 -11.22 11.50 -16.00
N ASP A 51 -11.93 12.37 -15.27
CA ASP A 51 -13.28 12.11 -14.80
C ASP A 51 -14.29 13.01 -15.54
N GLU A 52 -15.58 12.82 -15.24
CA GLU A 52 -16.72 13.45 -15.90
C GLU A 52 -16.73 15.00 -15.76
N TYR A 53 -15.87 15.59 -14.92
CA TYR A 53 -15.87 17.01 -14.58
C TYR A 53 -14.64 17.78 -15.11
N GLY A 54 -13.76 17.12 -15.86
CA GLY A 54 -12.63 17.77 -16.55
C GLY A 54 -11.26 17.36 -16.02
N VAL A 55 -10.25 18.10 -16.46
CA VAL A 55 -8.83 17.76 -16.26
C VAL A 55 -8.38 18.16 -14.86
N ASN A 56 -8.21 17.20 -13.95
CA ASN A 56 -7.50 17.43 -12.70
C ASN A 56 -5.97 17.32 -12.96
N PRO A 57 -5.18 18.40 -12.78
CA PRO A 57 -3.73 18.35 -12.96
C PRO A 57 -3.07 17.58 -11.81
N ILE A 58 -2.26 16.57 -12.14
CA ILE A 58 -1.33 15.95 -11.20
C ILE A 58 -0.07 16.84 -11.15
N PRO A 59 0.34 17.38 -9.99
CA PRO A 59 1.34 18.47 -9.89
C PRO A 59 2.80 18.02 -10.14
N HIS A 60 3.05 16.78 -10.58
CA HIS A 60 4.40 16.23 -10.73
C HIS A 60 4.63 15.66 -12.14
N TYR A 61 5.49 16.34 -12.89
CA TYR A 61 5.89 15.96 -14.25
C TYR A 61 7.17 15.12 -14.15
N TYR A 62 7.05 13.80 -14.28
CA TYR A 62 8.20 12.88 -14.34
C TYR A 62 8.36 12.29 -15.75
N THR A 63 9.56 11.78 -16.04
CA THR A 63 9.78 10.92 -17.21
C THR A 63 9.20 9.55 -16.90
N GLY A 64 8.40 9.01 -17.81
CA GLY A 64 7.87 7.65 -17.68
C GLY A 64 9.02 6.63 -17.72
N LYS A 65 8.82 5.46 -17.10
CA LYS A 65 9.83 4.39 -17.04
C LYS A 65 9.22 3.03 -17.34
N LEU A 66 10.02 2.14 -17.92
CA LEU A 66 9.77 0.70 -17.94
C LEU A 66 10.85 0.01 -17.12
N TYR A 67 10.42 -0.87 -16.25
CA TYR A 67 11.27 -1.73 -15.44
C TYR A 67 11.24 -3.12 -16.03
N VAL A 68 12.41 -3.64 -16.35
CA VAL A 68 12.57 -4.99 -16.91
C VAL A 68 13.14 -5.88 -15.81
N TYR A 69 12.38 -6.90 -15.43
CA TYR A 69 12.77 -7.86 -14.40
C TYR A 69 12.92 -9.25 -15.01
N SER A 70 13.86 -10.03 -14.48
CA SER A 70 13.91 -11.48 -14.74
C SER A 70 12.64 -12.15 -14.21
N GLN A 71 12.45 -13.40 -14.61
CA GLN A 71 11.39 -14.26 -14.07
C GLN A 71 11.35 -14.29 -12.53
N GLU A 72 12.51 -14.28 -11.85
CA GLU A 72 12.67 -14.26 -10.38
C GLU A 72 12.56 -12.86 -9.77
N LEU A 73 12.12 -11.86 -10.54
CA LEU A 73 11.90 -10.50 -10.10
C LEU A 73 13.19 -9.79 -9.66
N ARG A 74 14.31 -10.11 -10.32
CA ARG A 74 15.55 -9.33 -10.26
C ARG A 74 15.52 -8.26 -11.35
N LEU A 75 15.72 -7.00 -10.97
CA LEU A 75 15.80 -5.91 -11.94
C LEU A 75 16.99 -6.13 -12.88
N LEU A 76 16.72 -6.23 -14.18
CA LEU A 76 17.72 -6.36 -15.25
C LEU A 76 18.19 -4.97 -15.69
N PHE A 77 17.27 -4.13 -16.15
CA PHE A 77 17.53 -2.74 -16.53
C PHE A 77 16.25 -1.90 -16.51
N ILE A 78 16.42 -0.58 -16.70
CA ILE A 78 15.32 0.40 -16.73
C ILE A 78 15.41 1.21 -18.02
N LEU A 79 14.33 1.21 -18.80
CA LEU A 79 14.16 2.14 -19.93
C LEU A 79 13.49 3.42 -19.41
N LYS A 80 13.96 4.58 -19.87
CA LYS A 80 13.50 5.89 -19.43
C LYS A 80 13.03 6.71 -20.61
N GLY A 81 11.92 7.41 -20.43
CA GLY A 81 11.50 8.48 -21.32
C GLY A 81 12.53 9.61 -21.37
N GLU A 82 12.56 10.31 -22.49
CA GLU A 82 13.41 11.46 -22.79
C GLU A 82 12.96 12.73 -22.06
N LYS A 83 11.64 12.94 -21.94
CA LYS A 83 11.06 14.20 -21.44
C LYS A 83 10.00 14.00 -20.37
N TYR A 84 9.90 14.99 -19.48
CA TYR A 84 8.88 15.03 -18.44
C TYR A 84 7.48 15.11 -19.04
N GLY A 85 6.56 14.25 -18.57
CA GLY A 85 5.14 14.30 -18.94
C GLY A 85 4.78 13.69 -20.30
N GLU A 86 5.73 13.05 -21.00
CA GLU A 86 5.48 12.43 -22.30
C GLU A 86 4.72 11.08 -22.24
N CYS A 87 4.48 10.59 -21.02
CA CYS A 87 3.78 9.35 -20.71
C CYS A 87 4.41 8.09 -21.32
N PHE A 88 5.75 8.03 -21.38
CA PHE A 88 6.51 6.85 -21.83
C PHE A 88 6.10 5.59 -21.07
N GLY A 89 5.68 4.55 -21.79
CA GLY A 89 5.14 3.31 -21.21
C GLY A 89 3.62 3.28 -21.04
N SER A 90 2.89 4.14 -21.76
CA SER A 90 1.41 4.12 -21.77
C SER A 90 0.85 2.85 -22.42
N SER A 91 1.55 2.35 -23.44
CA SER A 91 1.34 1.05 -24.07
C SER A 91 2.69 0.35 -24.25
N VAL A 92 2.67 -0.98 -24.15
CA VAL A 92 3.85 -1.83 -24.34
C VAL A 92 3.40 -3.07 -25.11
N ALA A 93 4.18 -3.47 -26.10
CA ALA A 93 4.03 -4.72 -26.84
C ALA A 93 5.41 -5.38 -27.01
N LEU A 94 5.43 -6.68 -27.28
CA LEU A 94 6.64 -7.48 -27.50
C LEU A 94 6.52 -8.19 -28.84
N ALA A 95 7.59 -8.17 -29.63
CA ALA A 95 7.70 -8.92 -30.87
C ALA A 95 9.16 -9.01 -31.32
N ASP A 96 9.52 -10.11 -32.01
CA ASP A 96 10.81 -10.23 -32.69
C ASP A 96 10.76 -9.43 -34.00
N MET A 97 11.11 -8.15 -33.92
CA MET A 97 11.07 -7.22 -35.04
C MET A 97 12.27 -7.41 -35.97
N ASN A 98 13.35 -8.01 -35.47
CA ASN A 98 14.62 -8.11 -36.17
C ASN A 98 14.91 -9.53 -36.74
N GLY A 99 14.12 -10.53 -36.35
CA GLY A 99 14.18 -11.92 -36.80
C GLY A 99 15.27 -12.77 -36.12
N ASP A 100 15.78 -12.36 -34.96
CA ASP A 100 16.83 -13.08 -34.22
C ASP A 100 16.29 -14.09 -33.20
N GLY A 101 14.97 -14.21 -33.10
CA GLY A 101 14.26 -15.07 -32.16
C GLY A 101 14.09 -14.48 -30.76
N ILE A 102 14.42 -13.21 -30.55
CA ILE A 102 14.32 -12.51 -29.27
C ILE A 102 13.32 -11.37 -29.40
N CYS A 103 12.42 -11.23 -28.44
CA CYS A 103 11.46 -10.14 -28.49
C CYS A 103 12.11 -8.78 -28.21
N GLU A 104 11.88 -7.81 -29.09
CA GLU A 104 12.03 -6.39 -28.81
C GLU A 104 10.91 -5.86 -27.90
N ILE A 105 11.20 -4.76 -27.20
CA ILE A 105 10.24 -4.02 -26.38
C ILE A 105 9.76 -2.80 -27.17
N ILE A 106 8.50 -2.81 -27.58
CA ILE A 106 7.85 -1.71 -28.30
C ILE A 106 7.06 -0.85 -27.30
N VAL A 107 7.37 0.45 -27.22
CA VAL A 107 6.87 1.35 -26.16
C VAL A 107 6.23 2.60 -26.74
N GLY A 108 5.00 2.89 -26.30
CA GLY A 108 4.28 4.12 -26.63
C GLY A 108 4.54 5.25 -25.63
N ALA A 109 4.78 6.46 -26.16
CA ALA A 109 4.87 7.72 -25.42
C ALA A 109 3.93 8.77 -26.04
N PRO A 110 2.61 8.68 -25.77
CA PRO A 110 1.58 9.43 -26.49
C PRO A 110 1.64 10.94 -26.29
N ARG A 111 2.40 11.47 -25.33
CA ARG A 111 2.57 12.93 -25.16
C ARG A 111 3.96 13.42 -25.56
N SER A 112 4.77 12.56 -26.17
CA SER A 112 6.08 12.99 -26.65
C SER A 112 5.93 13.96 -27.82
N SER A 113 6.88 14.89 -27.90
CA SER A 113 6.90 15.97 -28.89
C SER A 113 8.18 15.85 -29.70
N SER A 114 8.05 15.74 -31.02
CA SER A 114 9.16 15.58 -31.97
C SER A 114 9.26 16.78 -32.93
N GLY A 115 10.48 17.30 -33.10
CA GLY A 115 10.74 18.49 -33.90
C GLY A 115 9.94 19.71 -33.42
N SER A 116 9.17 20.32 -34.33
CA SER A 116 8.26 21.43 -34.02
C SER A 116 6.87 20.98 -33.58
N ARG A 117 6.58 19.67 -33.57
CA ARG A 117 5.24 19.14 -33.29
C ARG A 117 5.05 18.86 -31.81
N ILE A 118 3.89 19.25 -31.29
CA ILE A 118 3.54 19.18 -29.87
C ILE A 118 2.63 17.98 -29.63
N GLU A 119 2.98 17.13 -28.66
CA GLU A 119 2.21 15.92 -28.28
C GLU A 119 1.78 15.06 -29.48
N CYS A 120 2.62 15.01 -30.52
CA CYS A 120 2.38 14.15 -31.67
C CYS A 120 2.42 12.66 -31.29
N GLY A 121 3.09 12.35 -30.18
CA GLY A 121 3.28 10.99 -29.67
C GLY A 121 4.37 10.24 -30.44
N THR A 122 4.94 9.23 -29.80
CA THR A 122 5.99 8.40 -30.41
C THR A 122 5.84 6.94 -30.03
N VAL A 123 6.33 6.06 -30.90
CA VAL A 123 6.54 4.64 -30.61
C VAL A 123 8.01 4.34 -30.79
N SER A 124 8.63 3.74 -29.77
CA SER A 124 10.05 3.39 -29.78
C SER A 124 10.22 1.88 -29.62
N VAL A 125 11.17 1.30 -30.36
CA VAL A 125 11.53 -0.12 -30.31
C VAL A 125 12.89 -0.24 -29.66
N PHE A 126 12.96 -0.99 -28.57
CA PHE A 126 14.20 -1.25 -27.84
C PHE A 126 14.57 -2.71 -27.93
N SER A 127 15.87 -3.00 -28.04
CA SER A 127 16.37 -4.37 -27.93
C SER A 127 15.98 -4.96 -26.58
N GLY A 128 15.36 -6.13 -26.58
CA GLY A 128 15.04 -6.87 -25.37
C GLY A 128 16.26 -7.22 -24.53
N ARG A 129 17.39 -7.50 -25.20
CA ARG A 129 18.64 -7.96 -24.57
C ARG A 129 19.46 -6.83 -23.95
N THR A 130 19.60 -5.71 -24.65
CA THR A 130 20.51 -4.61 -24.24
C THR A 130 19.77 -3.39 -23.73
N GLY A 131 18.49 -3.23 -24.06
CA GLY A 131 17.73 -2.01 -23.84
C GLY A 131 18.14 -0.85 -24.76
N GLU A 132 18.95 -1.09 -25.79
CA GLU A 132 19.32 -0.07 -26.77
C GLU A 132 18.15 0.28 -27.67
N LEU A 133 18.00 1.56 -28.01
CA LEU A 133 16.99 2.03 -28.96
C LEU A 133 17.37 1.55 -30.36
N LEU A 134 16.53 0.71 -30.95
CA LEU A 134 16.70 0.19 -32.31
C LEU A 134 15.95 1.06 -33.31
N ASP A 135 14.72 1.47 -32.96
CA ASP A 135 13.88 2.19 -33.89
C ASP A 135 12.85 3.13 -33.24
N ARG A 136 12.29 4.05 -34.02
CA ARG A 136 11.30 5.05 -33.60
C ARG A 136 10.37 5.50 -34.74
N TRP A 137 9.10 5.65 -34.40
CA TRP A 137 8.07 6.32 -35.18
C TRP A 137 7.60 7.57 -34.42
N ASP A 138 7.58 8.70 -35.12
CA ASP A 138 7.04 9.95 -34.59
C ASP A 138 5.68 10.27 -35.22
N GLY A 139 4.75 10.77 -34.42
CA GLY A 139 3.50 11.31 -34.91
C GLY A 139 3.72 12.47 -35.89
N GLN A 140 2.91 12.49 -36.95
CA GLN A 140 3.05 13.49 -38.03
C GLN A 140 2.15 14.72 -37.85
N GLU A 141 1.30 14.73 -36.83
CA GLU A 141 0.31 15.77 -36.53
C GLU A 141 0.39 16.17 -35.05
N ASP A 142 0.14 17.45 -34.74
CA ASP A 142 0.07 17.94 -33.36
C ASP A 142 -1.09 17.26 -32.61
N TYR A 143 -0.87 16.91 -31.35
CA TYR A 143 -1.86 16.28 -30.46
C TYR A 143 -2.45 14.96 -30.97
N ALA A 144 -1.85 14.32 -31.98
CA ALA A 144 -2.28 13.01 -32.46
C ALA A 144 -2.20 11.94 -31.35
N LYS A 145 -1.21 12.08 -30.47
CA LYS A 145 -0.92 11.14 -29.39
C LYS A 145 -0.70 9.70 -29.86
N LEU A 146 0.10 9.57 -30.91
CA LEU A 146 0.57 8.28 -31.43
C LEU A 146 1.20 7.45 -30.31
N GLY A 147 0.87 6.16 -30.24
CA GLY A 147 1.37 5.28 -29.19
C GLY A 147 0.48 5.25 -27.95
N THR A 148 -0.82 5.49 -28.11
CA THR A 148 -1.78 5.26 -27.00
C THR A 148 -2.00 3.77 -26.76
N ALA A 149 -2.32 3.04 -27.82
CA ALA A 149 -2.45 1.59 -27.83
C ALA A 149 -1.59 1.04 -28.97
N ILE A 150 -1.02 -0.14 -28.74
CA ILE A 150 -0.12 -0.83 -29.68
C ILE A 150 -0.53 -2.29 -29.69
N THR A 151 -0.57 -2.90 -30.88
CA THR A 151 -0.66 -4.34 -31.07
C THR A 151 0.22 -4.75 -32.25
N ILE A 152 0.62 -6.02 -32.28
CA ILE A 152 1.55 -6.56 -33.28
C ILE A 152 0.84 -7.66 -34.07
N LEU A 153 1.04 -7.67 -35.37
CA LEU A 153 0.42 -8.61 -36.31
C LEU A 153 1.24 -8.66 -37.59
N ASP A 154 1.12 -9.71 -38.40
CA ASP A 154 1.63 -9.69 -39.78
C ASP A 154 0.48 -9.30 -40.73
N TRP A 155 0.30 -8.00 -40.95
CA TRP A 155 -0.84 -7.49 -41.72
C TRP A 155 -0.66 -7.74 -43.22
N ASN A 156 0.58 -7.78 -43.70
CA ASN A 156 0.87 -7.87 -45.13
C ASN A 156 1.26 -9.28 -45.59
N GLY A 157 1.55 -10.19 -44.65
CA GLY A 157 1.88 -11.60 -44.90
C GLY A 157 3.33 -11.82 -45.32
N ASP A 158 4.26 -10.91 -45.00
CA ASP A 158 5.68 -11.02 -45.34
C ASP A 158 6.49 -11.79 -44.28
N GLY A 159 5.87 -12.18 -43.17
CA GLY A 159 6.49 -12.89 -42.06
C GLY A 159 7.32 -11.99 -41.14
N VAL A 160 7.34 -10.67 -41.34
CA VAL A 160 7.93 -9.68 -40.44
C VAL A 160 6.79 -9.06 -39.62
N PRO A 161 6.89 -8.98 -38.28
CA PRO A 161 5.83 -8.38 -37.48
C PRO A 161 5.61 -6.89 -37.83
N ASP A 162 4.38 -6.52 -38.15
CA ASP A 162 3.92 -5.16 -38.38
C ASP A 162 3.39 -4.52 -37.09
N ILE A 163 3.45 -3.19 -37.01
CA ILE A 163 3.05 -2.42 -35.82
C ILE A 163 1.75 -1.68 -36.09
N ALA A 164 0.68 -2.08 -35.42
CA ALA A 164 -0.56 -1.32 -35.36
C ALA A 164 -0.57 -0.39 -34.15
N VAL A 165 -0.77 0.90 -34.38
CA VAL A 165 -0.71 1.93 -33.34
C VAL A 165 -1.86 2.92 -33.45
N SER A 166 -2.40 3.35 -32.30
CA SER A 166 -3.47 4.34 -32.26
C SER A 166 -3.03 5.75 -31.88
N SER A 167 -3.81 6.70 -32.42
CA SER A 167 -3.83 8.14 -32.16
C SER A 167 -5.24 8.54 -31.74
N HIS A 168 -5.75 7.98 -30.65
CA HIS A 168 -7.17 8.07 -30.27
C HIS A 168 -7.66 9.48 -29.89
N TYR A 169 -6.74 10.44 -29.67
CA TYR A 169 -7.05 11.86 -29.44
C TYR A 169 -7.05 12.71 -30.70
N MET A 170 -6.71 12.13 -31.85
CA MET A 170 -6.59 12.88 -33.08
C MET A 170 -7.91 13.60 -33.43
N ASP A 171 -7.76 14.88 -33.72
CA ASP A 171 -8.82 15.81 -34.06
C ASP A 171 -8.43 16.62 -35.32
N PRO A 172 -8.47 16.00 -36.51
CA PRO A 172 -7.92 16.59 -37.74
C PRO A 172 -8.66 17.87 -38.16
N ASP A 173 -9.88 18.09 -37.66
CA ASP A 173 -10.74 19.25 -37.96
C ASP A 173 -10.97 20.17 -36.75
N GLY A 174 -10.33 19.90 -35.60
CA GLY A 174 -10.36 20.74 -34.40
C GLY A 174 -11.69 20.76 -33.64
N LEU A 175 -12.57 19.78 -33.83
CA LEU A 175 -13.88 19.75 -33.21
C LEU A 175 -14.29 18.40 -32.60
N GLU A 176 -13.66 17.24 -32.86
CA GLU A 176 -14.32 15.95 -32.60
C GLU A 176 -13.52 14.79 -31.98
N ARG A 177 -12.18 14.73 -31.86
CA ARG A 177 -11.49 13.58 -31.20
C ARG A 177 -11.93 12.18 -31.72
N ASN A 178 -11.99 12.02 -33.05
CA ASN A 178 -12.50 10.80 -33.68
C ASN A 178 -11.63 9.56 -33.44
N GLY A 179 -10.32 9.76 -33.34
CA GLY A 179 -9.33 8.69 -33.22
C GLY A 179 -8.92 8.09 -34.57
N ARG A 180 -7.68 7.58 -34.63
CA ARG A 180 -7.12 6.92 -35.83
C ARG A 180 -6.25 5.74 -35.40
N VAL A 181 -6.27 4.68 -36.19
CA VAL A 181 -5.36 3.54 -36.09
C VAL A 181 -4.57 3.44 -37.38
N THR A 182 -3.25 3.32 -37.28
CA THR A 182 -2.35 3.18 -38.42
C THR A 182 -1.53 1.89 -38.25
N ILE A 183 -1.42 1.10 -39.31
CA ILE A 183 -0.56 -0.08 -39.37
C ILE A 183 0.68 0.27 -40.19
N PHE A 184 1.85 0.12 -39.57
CA PHE A 184 3.15 0.34 -40.19
C PHE A 184 3.84 -0.99 -40.46
N SER A 185 4.47 -1.11 -41.62
CA SER A 185 5.31 -2.27 -41.93
C SER A 185 6.48 -2.34 -40.97
N GLY A 186 6.72 -3.50 -40.37
CA GLY A 186 7.90 -3.75 -39.55
C GLY A 186 9.21 -3.71 -40.36
N ALA A 187 9.14 -4.08 -41.63
CA ALA A 187 10.31 -4.20 -42.51
C ALA A 187 10.83 -2.84 -43.01
N ASP A 188 9.94 -1.92 -43.40
CA ASP A 188 10.34 -0.66 -44.06
C ASP A 188 9.63 0.61 -43.55
N LYS A 189 8.76 0.47 -42.53
CA LYS A 189 7.96 1.55 -41.92
C LYS A 189 6.92 2.20 -42.82
N SER A 190 6.66 1.65 -43.99
CA SER A 190 5.59 2.14 -44.86
C SER A 190 4.23 1.98 -44.17
N VAL A 191 3.26 2.83 -44.52
CA VAL A 191 1.89 2.70 -44.01
C VAL A 191 1.17 1.65 -44.83
N LEU A 192 0.74 0.57 -44.17
CA LEU A 192 0.03 -0.55 -44.78
C LEU A 192 -1.49 -0.36 -44.77
N ALA A 193 -2.03 0.18 -43.67
CA ALA A 193 -3.45 0.46 -43.51
C ALA A 193 -3.69 1.62 -42.55
N GLN A 194 -4.84 2.28 -42.70
CA GLN A 194 -5.26 3.36 -41.83
C GLN A 194 -6.78 3.37 -41.66
N PHE A 195 -7.24 3.44 -40.41
CA PHE A 195 -8.64 3.49 -40.02
C PHE A 195 -8.90 4.78 -39.24
N THR A 196 -9.92 5.54 -39.62
CA THR A 196 -10.28 6.80 -38.95
C THR A 196 -11.69 6.70 -38.39
N GLY A 197 -11.86 7.08 -37.13
CA GLY A 197 -13.15 7.04 -36.46
C GLY A 197 -14.09 8.16 -36.88
N VAL A 198 -15.28 8.16 -36.31
CA VAL A 198 -16.34 9.15 -36.53
C VAL A 198 -16.91 9.67 -35.21
N GLU A 199 -17.49 10.87 -35.22
CA GLU A 199 -18.36 11.41 -34.16
C GLU A 199 -17.83 11.26 -32.72
N ARG A 200 -16.54 11.56 -32.49
CA ARG A 200 -15.90 11.47 -31.17
C ARG A 200 -15.85 10.09 -30.53
N GLU A 201 -15.94 9.04 -31.32
CA GLU A 201 -16.00 7.66 -30.80
C GLU A 201 -14.70 7.18 -30.14
N GLY A 202 -13.58 7.89 -30.38
CA GLY A 202 -12.28 7.56 -29.82
C GLY A 202 -11.74 6.24 -30.37
N LEU A 203 -11.82 6.04 -31.68
CA LEU A 203 -11.34 4.82 -32.36
C LEU A 203 -9.88 4.54 -32.00
N GLY A 204 -9.60 3.30 -31.59
CA GLY A 204 -8.26 2.86 -31.20
C GLY A 204 -7.93 3.12 -29.73
N PHE A 205 -8.93 3.26 -28.86
CA PHE A 205 -8.70 3.35 -27.42
C PHE A 205 -8.02 2.09 -26.87
N ALA A 206 -8.41 0.92 -27.40
CA ALA A 206 -7.78 -0.37 -27.15
C ALA A 206 -7.58 -1.10 -28.48
N LEU A 207 -6.49 -1.87 -28.59
CA LEU A 207 -6.12 -2.66 -29.75
C LEU A 207 -5.74 -4.07 -29.32
N ALA A 208 -6.11 -5.06 -30.14
CA ALA A 208 -5.61 -6.42 -30.09
C ALA A 208 -5.56 -6.97 -31.51
N SER A 209 -4.86 -8.10 -31.69
CA SER A 209 -4.75 -8.80 -32.96
C SER A 209 -4.82 -10.31 -32.73
N GLY A 210 -5.22 -11.03 -33.76
CA GLY A 210 -5.26 -12.49 -33.76
C GLY A 210 -6.17 -13.06 -34.85
N ASP A 211 -6.02 -14.34 -35.14
CA ASP A 211 -6.82 -15.07 -36.13
C ASP A 211 -8.25 -15.35 -35.62
N VAL A 212 -9.12 -14.33 -35.68
CA VAL A 212 -10.49 -14.42 -35.15
C VAL A 212 -11.48 -15.05 -36.13
N ASN A 213 -11.09 -15.16 -37.41
CA ASN A 213 -11.90 -15.73 -38.46
C ASN A 213 -11.49 -17.18 -38.82
N GLY A 214 -10.36 -17.67 -38.31
CA GLY A 214 -9.86 -19.04 -38.50
C GLY A 214 -9.19 -19.29 -39.86
N ASP A 215 -8.72 -18.26 -40.56
CA ASP A 215 -8.05 -18.38 -41.87
C ASP A 215 -6.52 -18.41 -41.80
N GLY A 216 -5.96 -18.40 -40.60
CA GLY A 216 -4.53 -18.47 -40.33
C GLY A 216 -3.81 -17.12 -40.46
N ARG A 217 -4.54 -16.02 -40.59
CA ARG A 217 -3.99 -14.65 -40.61
C ARG A 217 -4.60 -13.82 -39.48
N ASP A 218 -3.78 -12.95 -38.91
CA ASP A 218 -4.24 -12.08 -37.83
C ASP A 218 -5.13 -10.96 -38.36
N GLU A 219 -6.32 -10.83 -37.75
CA GLU A 219 -7.14 -9.64 -37.85
C GLU A 219 -6.73 -8.59 -36.82
N ILE A 220 -7.09 -7.34 -37.08
CA ILE A 220 -7.02 -6.28 -36.08
C ILE A 220 -8.38 -6.05 -35.41
N VAL A 221 -8.39 -6.03 -34.08
CA VAL A 221 -9.54 -5.72 -33.23
C VAL A 221 -9.37 -4.31 -32.64
N ILE A 222 -10.35 -3.44 -32.87
CA ILE A 222 -10.29 -2.02 -32.51
C ILE A 222 -11.45 -1.65 -31.59
N GLY A 223 -11.14 -1.19 -30.38
CA GLY A 223 -12.11 -0.64 -29.43
C GLY A 223 -12.38 0.86 -29.63
N ALA A 224 -13.66 1.25 -29.56
CA ALA A 224 -14.13 2.63 -29.64
C ALA A 224 -15.19 2.88 -28.52
N PRO A 225 -14.78 3.00 -27.25
CA PRO A 225 -15.68 3.02 -26.10
C PRO A 225 -16.56 4.26 -26.01
N ARG A 226 -16.27 5.34 -26.78
CA ARG A 226 -17.08 6.57 -26.78
C ARG A 226 -18.13 6.58 -27.90
N PHE A 227 -18.19 5.55 -28.74
CA PHE A 227 -19.22 5.41 -29.77
C PHE A 227 -20.63 5.50 -29.20
N SER A 228 -21.51 6.20 -29.89
CA SER A 228 -22.92 6.35 -29.53
C SER A 228 -23.79 5.78 -30.66
N LYS A 229 -24.67 4.84 -30.33
CA LYS A 229 -25.67 4.36 -31.28
C LYS A 229 -26.93 5.21 -31.20
N ALA A 230 -27.78 5.14 -32.23
CA ALA A 230 -29.05 5.88 -32.24
C ALA A 230 -29.88 5.60 -30.97
N GLY A 231 -30.15 6.64 -30.19
CA GLY A 231 -30.93 6.55 -28.95
C GLY A 231 -30.16 6.12 -27.69
N ALA A 232 -28.84 5.89 -27.76
CA ALA A 232 -28.02 5.59 -26.58
C ALA A 232 -26.60 6.18 -26.70
N GLU A 233 -26.23 7.01 -25.71
CA GLU A 233 -24.95 7.72 -25.69
C GLU A 233 -23.83 6.83 -25.14
N ARG A 234 -22.64 6.89 -25.74
CA ARG A 234 -21.42 6.18 -25.26
C ARG A 234 -21.65 4.70 -24.96
N THR A 235 -22.39 4.02 -25.81
CA THR A 235 -22.53 2.56 -25.72
C THR A 235 -21.19 1.86 -25.91
N GLY A 236 -20.30 2.47 -26.69
CA GLY A 236 -19.06 1.86 -27.14
C GLY A 236 -19.29 0.81 -28.22
N ARG A 237 -18.24 0.48 -28.97
CA ARG A 237 -18.22 -0.60 -29.97
C ARG A 237 -16.83 -1.21 -30.15
N VAL A 238 -16.81 -2.38 -30.77
CA VAL A 238 -15.62 -3.08 -31.26
C VAL A 238 -15.79 -3.31 -32.76
N LEU A 239 -14.73 -3.03 -33.52
CA LEU A 239 -14.63 -3.22 -34.96
C LEU A 239 -13.49 -4.18 -35.27
N ILE A 240 -13.69 -5.10 -36.21
CA ILE A 240 -12.68 -6.09 -36.61
C ILE A 240 -12.43 -5.97 -38.10
N TYR A 241 -11.18 -5.78 -38.48
CA TYR A 241 -10.77 -5.65 -39.87
C TYR A 241 -9.80 -6.76 -40.28
N SER A 242 -9.99 -7.26 -41.49
CA SER A 242 -9.06 -8.14 -42.20
C SER A 242 -8.52 -7.41 -43.43
N GLN A 243 -7.27 -7.69 -43.79
CA GLN A 243 -6.61 -7.14 -44.97
C GLN A 243 -7.43 -7.37 -46.24
N ASP A 244 -7.96 -8.58 -46.40
CA ASP A 244 -8.56 -9.03 -47.65
C ASP A 244 -10.05 -8.66 -47.76
N LYS A 245 -10.72 -8.67 -46.61
CA LYS A 245 -12.20 -8.58 -46.50
C LYS A 245 -12.69 -7.20 -46.05
N GLY A 246 -11.80 -6.33 -45.57
CA GLY A 246 -12.18 -5.05 -44.96
C GLY A 246 -12.82 -5.25 -43.59
N LEU A 247 -13.91 -4.53 -43.29
CA LEU A 247 -14.65 -4.70 -42.03
C LEU A 247 -15.34 -6.07 -41.99
N LEU A 248 -14.87 -6.95 -41.11
CA LEU A 248 -15.37 -8.30 -40.91
C LEU A 248 -16.53 -8.36 -39.93
N TYR A 249 -16.41 -7.63 -38.82
CA TYR A 249 -17.35 -7.74 -37.71
C TYR A 249 -17.46 -6.42 -36.94
N GLU A 250 -18.67 -6.11 -36.48
CA GLU A 250 -18.97 -4.97 -35.62
C GLU A 250 -19.93 -5.39 -34.52
N SER A 251 -19.62 -5.00 -33.28
CA SER A 251 -20.53 -5.18 -32.13
C SER A 251 -20.49 -3.94 -31.24
N ALA A 252 -21.66 -3.55 -30.72
CA ALA A 252 -21.82 -2.36 -29.90
C ALA A 252 -22.45 -2.68 -28.54
N GLY A 253 -22.14 -1.85 -27.53
CA GLY A 253 -22.74 -1.94 -26.21
C GLY A 253 -24.26 -1.80 -26.23
N ARG A 254 -24.92 -2.32 -25.21
CA ARG A 254 -26.38 -2.43 -25.18
C ARG A 254 -27.03 -1.16 -24.65
N ARG A 255 -26.46 -0.55 -23.62
CA ARG A 255 -27.02 0.59 -22.88
C ARG A 255 -26.11 1.80 -22.97
N SER A 256 -26.67 2.98 -22.68
CA SER A 256 -25.89 4.21 -22.63
C SER A 256 -24.80 4.10 -21.57
N TYR A 257 -23.60 4.58 -21.89
CA TYR A 257 -22.43 4.60 -21.02
C TYR A 257 -21.86 3.23 -20.66
N ASP A 258 -22.15 2.16 -21.42
CA ASP A 258 -21.51 0.86 -21.21
C ASP A 258 -19.98 0.93 -21.40
N GLU A 259 -19.51 1.84 -22.27
CA GLU A 259 -18.11 1.94 -22.71
C GLU A 259 -17.59 0.61 -23.29
N PHE A 260 -18.42 -0.10 -24.06
CA PHE A 260 -18.06 -1.37 -24.69
C PHE A 260 -16.83 -1.20 -25.60
N GLY A 261 -15.85 -2.09 -25.46
CA GLY A 261 -14.55 -1.96 -26.16
C GLY A 261 -13.54 -1.09 -25.41
N TYR A 262 -13.73 -0.83 -24.12
CA TYR A 262 -12.76 -0.11 -23.28
C TYR A 262 -11.44 -0.88 -23.15
N TYR A 263 -11.52 -2.20 -23.12
CA TYR A 263 -10.39 -3.12 -23.27
C TYR A 263 -10.76 -4.25 -24.23
N VAL A 264 -9.77 -4.72 -24.98
CA VAL A 264 -9.91 -5.89 -25.86
C VAL A 264 -8.68 -6.78 -25.71
N SER A 265 -8.88 -8.10 -25.77
CA SER A 265 -7.83 -9.10 -25.93
C SER A 265 -8.35 -10.25 -26.78
N VAL A 266 -7.43 -11.04 -27.35
CA VAL A 266 -7.75 -12.12 -28.28
C VAL A 266 -7.06 -13.41 -27.83
N TYR A 267 -7.79 -14.52 -27.83
CA TYR A 267 -7.28 -15.86 -27.49
C TYR A 267 -8.26 -16.94 -27.93
N ASP A 268 -7.77 -18.15 -28.21
CA ASP A 268 -8.61 -19.33 -28.46
C ASP A 268 -9.26 -19.79 -27.15
N MET A 269 -10.50 -19.36 -26.92
CA MET A 269 -11.19 -19.55 -25.63
C MET A 269 -12.05 -20.82 -25.60
N ASP A 270 -12.40 -21.39 -26.76
CA ASP A 270 -13.17 -22.62 -26.86
C ASP A 270 -12.42 -23.81 -27.49
N GLY A 271 -11.18 -23.61 -27.93
CA GLY A 271 -10.28 -24.64 -28.42
C GLY A 271 -10.56 -25.07 -29.86
N ASP A 272 -11.30 -24.27 -30.64
CA ASP A 272 -11.67 -24.59 -32.02
C ASP A 272 -10.60 -24.17 -33.04
N GLY A 273 -9.56 -23.46 -32.60
CA GLY A 273 -8.44 -22.98 -33.40
C GLY A 273 -8.64 -21.58 -34.00
N ALA A 274 -9.87 -21.07 -34.05
CA ALA A 274 -10.12 -19.64 -34.23
C ALA A 274 -10.06 -18.94 -32.87
N GLN A 275 -9.66 -17.67 -32.86
CA GLN A 275 -9.48 -16.92 -31.62
C GLN A 275 -10.70 -16.06 -31.30
N GLU A 276 -11.15 -16.08 -30.06
CA GLU A 276 -12.23 -15.24 -29.56
C GLU A 276 -11.75 -13.85 -29.15
N VAL A 277 -12.66 -12.88 -29.27
CA VAL A 277 -12.47 -11.53 -28.77
C VAL A 277 -13.07 -11.40 -27.37
N ILE A 278 -12.23 -11.06 -26.39
CA ILE A 278 -12.63 -10.73 -25.03
C ILE A 278 -12.76 -9.21 -24.92
N VAL A 279 -13.94 -8.73 -24.54
CA VAL A 279 -14.29 -7.30 -24.48
C VAL A 279 -14.67 -6.89 -23.07
N GLY A 280 -14.03 -5.85 -22.55
CA GLY A 280 -14.38 -5.20 -21.29
C GLY A 280 -15.30 -3.98 -21.48
N SER A 281 -16.31 -3.86 -20.63
CA SER A 281 -17.26 -2.73 -20.59
C SER A 281 -17.44 -2.26 -19.14
N PRO A 282 -16.47 -1.50 -18.59
CA PRO A 282 -16.38 -1.26 -17.15
C PRO A 282 -17.56 -0.44 -16.59
N LYS A 283 -18.24 0.35 -17.42
CA LYS A 283 -19.38 1.17 -16.97
C LYS A 283 -20.74 0.57 -17.28
N ALA A 284 -20.76 -0.62 -17.87
CA ALA A 284 -21.99 -1.33 -18.13
C ALA A 284 -22.80 -1.52 -16.82
N SER A 285 -24.09 -1.17 -16.92
CA SER A 285 -25.03 -1.21 -15.80
C SER A 285 -25.87 -2.47 -15.88
N GLY A 286 -26.23 -3.05 -14.72
CA GLY A 286 -27.38 -3.96 -14.58
C GLY A 286 -28.70 -3.19 -14.55
N GLU A 287 -29.81 -3.82 -14.16
CA GLU A 287 -31.14 -3.17 -14.10
C GLU A 287 -31.22 -1.97 -13.11
N GLU A 288 -30.31 -1.88 -12.12
CA GLU A 288 -30.33 -0.81 -11.11
C GLU A 288 -28.95 -0.20 -10.73
N VAL A 289 -27.80 -0.84 -11.06
CA VAL A 289 -26.46 -0.38 -10.62
C VAL A 289 -25.37 -0.62 -11.69
N ARG A 290 -24.40 0.30 -11.82
CA ARG A 290 -23.17 0.12 -12.63
C ARG A 290 -22.28 -0.95 -11.99
N CYS A 291 -21.99 -2.05 -12.67
CA CYS A 291 -21.12 -3.13 -12.14
C CYS A 291 -20.03 -3.58 -13.13
N GLY A 292 -20.12 -3.16 -14.39
CA GLY A 292 -19.22 -3.54 -15.47
C GLY A 292 -19.52 -4.93 -16.02
N THR A 293 -19.10 -5.20 -17.26
CA THR A 293 -19.28 -6.50 -17.91
C THR A 293 -18.04 -6.95 -18.68
N ILE A 294 -17.93 -8.27 -18.83
CA ILE A 294 -16.98 -8.94 -19.72
C ILE A 294 -17.77 -9.77 -20.71
N THR A 295 -17.47 -9.61 -22.00
CA THR A 295 -18.10 -10.35 -23.10
C THR A 295 -17.04 -11.10 -23.90
N ILE A 296 -17.24 -12.39 -24.14
CA ILE A 296 -16.41 -13.20 -25.04
C ILE A 296 -17.20 -13.47 -26.31
N ILE A 297 -16.65 -13.10 -27.46
CA ILE A 297 -17.30 -13.17 -28.77
C ILE A 297 -16.49 -14.07 -29.69
N SER A 298 -17.14 -15.10 -30.23
CA SER A 298 -16.60 -15.89 -31.34
C SER A 298 -17.11 -15.29 -32.65
N VAL A 299 -16.21 -14.69 -33.41
CA VAL A 299 -16.50 -14.08 -34.72
C VAL A 299 -16.72 -15.20 -35.75
N TYR A 300 -15.86 -16.21 -35.71
CA TYR A 300 -15.95 -17.41 -36.54
C TYR A 300 -17.32 -18.11 -36.42
N GLN A 301 -17.83 -18.29 -35.20
CA GLN A 301 -19.13 -18.91 -34.96
C GLN A 301 -20.30 -17.91 -34.92
N ASN A 302 -20.01 -16.60 -35.03
CA ASN A 302 -20.96 -15.50 -34.93
C ASN A 302 -21.89 -15.59 -33.68
N LYS A 303 -21.30 -15.82 -32.51
CA LYS A 303 -22.05 -15.95 -31.24
C LYS A 303 -21.27 -15.41 -30.04
N ILE A 304 -21.99 -15.01 -28.99
CA ILE A 304 -21.39 -14.68 -27.69
C ILE A 304 -21.20 -15.98 -26.91
N LEU A 305 -19.97 -16.27 -26.49
CA LEU A 305 -19.65 -17.45 -25.67
C LEU A 305 -19.95 -17.22 -24.19
N LEU A 306 -19.65 -16.02 -23.69
CA LEU A 306 -19.82 -15.63 -22.30
C LEU A 306 -20.20 -14.15 -22.23
N GLU A 307 -21.16 -13.83 -21.39
CA GLU A 307 -21.41 -12.46 -20.94
C GLU A 307 -21.54 -12.49 -19.41
N LYS A 308 -20.59 -11.87 -18.73
CA LYS A 308 -20.54 -11.83 -17.28
C LYS A 308 -20.71 -10.40 -16.79
N GLU A 309 -21.83 -10.13 -16.14
CA GLU A 309 -22.01 -8.90 -15.37
C GLU A 309 -21.31 -8.99 -14.02
N GLY A 310 -20.81 -7.84 -13.55
CA GLY A 310 -20.36 -7.68 -12.18
C GLY A 310 -21.51 -7.95 -11.20
N TRP A 311 -21.19 -8.54 -10.06
CA TRP A 311 -22.17 -9.05 -9.10
C TRP A 311 -22.34 -8.15 -7.87
N PHE A 312 -21.69 -6.99 -7.85
CA PHE A 312 -21.92 -5.94 -6.85
C PHE A 312 -21.77 -4.53 -7.45
N GLY A 313 -22.39 -3.56 -6.79
CA GLY A 313 -22.45 -2.19 -7.28
C GLY A 313 -21.10 -1.50 -7.31
N LEU A 314 -20.85 -0.77 -8.39
CA LEU A 314 -19.66 0.01 -8.71
C LEU A 314 -18.38 -0.81 -8.87
N GLN A 315 -18.45 -2.13 -9.02
CA GLN A 315 -17.28 -2.99 -9.28
C GLN A 315 -16.45 -2.49 -10.47
N GLU A 316 -17.11 -2.08 -11.55
CA GLU A 316 -16.48 -1.68 -12.82
C GLU A 316 -15.63 -2.81 -13.43
N LEU A 317 -16.19 -4.03 -13.44
CA LEU A 317 -15.58 -5.23 -14.01
C LEU A 317 -15.32 -5.07 -15.52
N GLY A 318 -14.18 -5.58 -16.00
CA GLY A 318 -13.76 -5.42 -17.39
C GLY A 318 -12.95 -4.16 -17.64
N SER A 319 -12.45 -3.53 -16.56
CA SER A 319 -11.48 -2.42 -16.64
C SER A 319 -10.10 -2.87 -17.11
N SER A 320 -9.82 -4.17 -17.04
CA SER A 320 -8.76 -4.88 -17.75
C SER A 320 -9.19 -6.34 -17.94
N VAL A 321 -8.81 -6.96 -19.05
CA VAL A 321 -9.14 -8.36 -19.36
C VAL A 321 -7.94 -9.05 -20.00
N PHE A 322 -7.59 -10.24 -19.53
CA PHE A 322 -6.46 -11.01 -20.05
C PHE A 322 -6.79 -12.51 -20.06
N PRO A 323 -6.51 -13.22 -21.16
CA PRO A 323 -6.73 -14.66 -21.25
C PRO A 323 -5.74 -15.42 -20.35
N LEU A 324 -6.22 -16.44 -19.65
CA LEU A 324 -5.43 -17.30 -18.78
C LEU A 324 -5.78 -18.76 -19.07
N VAL A 325 -4.82 -19.68 -19.07
CA VAL A 325 -5.09 -21.11 -19.24
C VAL A 325 -4.81 -21.85 -17.94
N ASP A 326 -5.81 -22.54 -17.39
CA ASP A 326 -5.62 -23.49 -16.30
C ASP A 326 -4.88 -24.71 -16.84
N ARG A 327 -3.63 -24.90 -16.44
CA ARG A 327 -2.80 -26.00 -16.95
C ARG A 327 -3.10 -27.36 -16.34
N THR A 328 -3.79 -27.42 -15.22
CA THR A 328 -4.23 -28.70 -14.66
C THR A 328 -5.33 -29.32 -15.52
N THR A 329 -6.15 -28.48 -16.15
CA THR A 329 -7.31 -28.90 -16.93
C THR A 329 -7.17 -28.62 -18.43
N GLY A 330 -6.24 -27.76 -18.84
CA GLY A 330 -6.14 -27.21 -20.18
C GLY A 330 -7.21 -26.16 -20.49
N THR A 331 -8.01 -25.75 -19.50
CA THR A 331 -9.22 -24.95 -19.74
C THR A 331 -8.89 -23.45 -19.78
N PRO A 332 -9.35 -22.72 -20.81
CA PRO A 332 -9.28 -21.27 -20.83
C PRO A 332 -10.11 -20.62 -19.71
N MET A 333 -9.59 -19.51 -19.20
CA MET A 333 -10.14 -18.68 -18.14
C MET A 333 -9.86 -17.21 -18.48
N VAL A 334 -10.54 -16.29 -17.80
CA VAL A 334 -10.33 -14.85 -17.97
C VAL A 334 -9.87 -14.25 -16.67
N LEU A 335 -8.71 -13.59 -16.71
CA LEU A 335 -8.26 -12.70 -15.65
C LEU A 335 -8.86 -11.31 -15.89
N ALA A 336 -9.65 -10.86 -14.94
CA ALA A 336 -10.53 -9.70 -15.05
C ALA A 336 -10.23 -8.69 -13.95
N GLY A 337 -9.83 -7.48 -14.31
CA GLY A 337 -9.67 -6.37 -13.38
C GLY A 337 -10.94 -5.55 -13.20
N ALA A 338 -11.11 -5.01 -11.99
CA ALA A 338 -12.19 -4.12 -11.61
C ALA A 338 -11.62 -2.77 -11.13
N ARG A 339 -12.17 -1.64 -11.58
CA ARG A 339 -11.61 -0.31 -11.29
C ARG A 339 -11.94 0.22 -9.89
N ALA A 340 -13.00 -0.28 -9.25
CA ALA A 340 -13.29 0.04 -7.84
C ALA A 340 -13.13 -1.18 -6.90
N GLY A 341 -12.45 -2.24 -7.34
CA GLY A 341 -12.34 -3.48 -6.59
C GLY A 341 -11.16 -4.36 -7.04
N SER A 342 -11.26 -5.64 -6.71
CA SER A 342 -10.22 -6.65 -6.85
C SER A 342 -10.03 -7.13 -8.29
N SER A 343 -9.05 -8.02 -8.52
CA SER A 343 -8.96 -8.77 -9.78
C SER A 343 -9.53 -10.17 -9.60
N TYR A 344 -10.06 -10.77 -10.66
CA TYR A 344 -10.81 -12.03 -10.60
C TYR A 344 -10.32 -12.99 -11.68
N VAL A 345 -10.20 -14.29 -11.35
CA VAL A 345 -10.13 -15.36 -12.35
C VAL A 345 -11.55 -15.89 -12.55
N LEU A 346 -12.03 -15.84 -13.78
CA LEU A 346 -13.33 -16.34 -14.20
C LEU A 346 -13.15 -17.57 -15.08
N ASN A 347 -13.92 -18.62 -14.83
CA ASN A 347 -14.01 -19.74 -15.78
C ASN A 347 -14.95 -19.36 -16.96
N MET A 348 -15.00 -20.21 -17.99
CA MET A 348 -15.90 -20.04 -19.13
C MET A 348 -17.40 -20.14 -18.77
N GLY A 349 -17.74 -20.61 -17.57
CA GLY A 349 -19.10 -20.54 -17.01
C GLY A 349 -19.44 -19.20 -16.36
N GLY A 350 -18.48 -18.26 -16.28
CA GLY A 350 -18.63 -16.98 -15.59
C GLY A 350 -18.58 -17.08 -14.06
N GLU A 351 -18.14 -18.21 -13.51
CA GLU A 351 -17.95 -18.37 -12.07
C GLU A 351 -16.57 -17.85 -11.65
N VAL A 352 -16.51 -17.24 -10.46
CA VAL A 352 -15.26 -16.77 -9.88
C VAL A 352 -14.48 -17.97 -9.35
N VAL A 353 -13.42 -18.34 -10.06
CA VAL A 353 -12.47 -19.39 -9.67
C VAL A 353 -11.56 -18.86 -8.57
N HIS A 354 -11.17 -17.58 -8.68
CA HIS A 354 -10.33 -16.94 -7.68
C HIS A 354 -10.53 -15.43 -7.64
N GLU A 355 -10.38 -14.83 -6.46
CA GLU A 355 -10.41 -13.40 -6.23
C GLU A 355 -9.08 -12.96 -5.63
N PHE A 356 -8.45 -11.96 -6.26
CA PHE A 356 -7.19 -11.39 -5.85
C PHE A 356 -7.42 -10.14 -5.00
N ASN A 357 -7.42 -10.36 -3.70
CA ASN A 357 -7.32 -9.30 -2.71
C ASN A 357 -5.85 -9.26 -2.27
N GLY A 358 -5.11 -8.19 -2.58
CA GLY A 358 -3.78 -8.01 -1.98
C GLY A 358 -3.87 -8.05 -0.45
N SER A 359 -2.73 -8.22 0.21
CA SER A 359 -2.61 -8.05 1.67
C SER A 359 -3.04 -6.65 2.15
N GLU A 360 -3.15 -5.69 1.22
CA GLU A 360 -3.79 -4.39 1.40
C GLU A 360 -5.11 -4.39 0.62
N ALA A 361 -6.19 -3.93 1.25
CA ALA A 361 -7.57 -4.08 0.77
C ALA A 361 -7.95 -3.22 -0.46
N GLU A 362 -6.99 -2.84 -1.31
CA GLU A 362 -7.18 -1.89 -2.43
C GLU A 362 -6.29 -2.24 -3.65
N VAL A 363 -6.28 -3.50 -4.09
CA VAL A 363 -5.67 -3.88 -5.38
C VAL A 363 -6.65 -3.63 -6.51
N PHE A 364 -6.67 -2.39 -7.01
CA PHE A 364 -7.38 -2.06 -8.23
C PHE A 364 -6.70 -2.73 -9.43
N GLY A 365 -7.39 -3.67 -10.10
CA GLY A 365 -6.84 -4.40 -11.24
C GLY A 365 -6.76 -3.55 -12.51
N TYR A 366 -5.70 -2.76 -12.68
CA TYR A 366 -5.52 -1.90 -13.86
C TYR A 366 -4.80 -2.58 -15.01
N SER A 367 -3.86 -3.47 -14.68
CA SER A 367 -3.16 -4.28 -15.66
C SER A 367 -2.91 -5.66 -15.07
N VAL A 368 -3.01 -6.67 -15.92
CA VAL A 368 -2.83 -8.05 -15.54
C VAL A 368 -2.00 -8.76 -16.62
N SER A 369 -1.09 -9.64 -16.21
CA SER A 369 -0.27 -10.47 -17.11
C SER A 369 0.07 -11.82 -16.44
N SER A 370 0.55 -12.79 -17.21
CA SER A 370 0.94 -14.11 -16.69
C SER A 370 2.17 -14.69 -17.40
N THR A 371 2.96 -15.48 -16.69
CA THR A 371 4.13 -16.23 -17.22
C THR A 371 4.21 -17.67 -16.67
N ARG A 372 5.18 -18.45 -17.15
CA ARG A 372 5.52 -19.83 -16.77
C ARG A 372 6.90 -19.89 -16.09
N ASN A 373 6.98 -20.49 -14.91
CA ASN A 373 8.23 -20.99 -14.33
C ASN A 373 8.20 -22.54 -14.34
N HIS A 374 9.35 -23.20 -14.29
CA HIS A 374 9.52 -24.64 -13.98
C HIS A 374 8.70 -25.14 -12.77
N GLU A 375 8.38 -24.27 -11.80
CA GLU A 375 7.65 -24.61 -10.58
C GLU A 375 6.12 -24.43 -10.70
N GLY A 376 5.61 -23.48 -11.52
CA GLY A 376 4.16 -23.26 -11.64
C GLY A 376 3.73 -22.04 -12.47
N ALA A 377 2.43 -21.74 -12.45
CA ALA A 377 1.85 -20.58 -13.12
C ALA A 377 2.05 -19.31 -12.29
N TRP A 378 2.52 -18.24 -12.93
CA TRP A 378 2.71 -16.95 -12.29
C TRP A 378 1.84 -15.89 -12.95
N ILE A 379 1.26 -15.02 -12.12
CA ILE A 379 0.47 -13.88 -12.56
C ILE A 379 0.98 -12.61 -11.89
N ALA A 380 0.81 -11.50 -12.58
CA ALA A 380 1.14 -10.18 -12.08
C ALA A 380 -0.10 -9.28 -12.17
N ILE A 381 -0.41 -8.57 -11.09
CA ILE A 381 -1.57 -7.70 -10.98
C ILE A 381 -1.09 -6.31 -10.57
N GLY A 382 -1.29 -5.33 -11.44
CA GLY A 382 -0.87 -3.95 -11.24
C GLY A 382 -1.98 -3.07 -10.68
N ALA A 383 -1.69 -2.36 -9.60
CA ALA A 383 -2.55 -1.37 -8.95
C ALA A 383 -1.89 0.01 -8.98
N ILE A 384 -2.42 0.94 -9.79
CA ILE A 384 -1.77 2.24 -10.06
C ILE A 384 -2.01 3.31 -8.97
N SER A 385 -2.87 3.00 -7.99
CA SER A 385 -3.36 3.94 -6.98
C SER A 385 -3.57 3.24 -5.64
N GLY A 386 -2.66 2.35 -5.25
CA GLY A 386 -2.70 1.73 -3.93
C GLY A 386 -2.35 2.75 -2.84
N MET A 387 -3.10 2.76 -1.73
CA MET A 387 -2.65 3.39 -0.49
C MET A 387 -1.56 2.51 0.12
N ASN A 388 -0.29 2.82 -0.15
CA ASN A 388 0.83 2.25 0.58
C ASN A 388 1.03 3.02 1.90
N GLN A 389 1.45 2.32 2.96
CA GLN A 389 1.92 2.88 4.24
C GLN A 389 3.04 3.95 4.11
N LYS A 390 3.68 4.10 2.94
CA LYS A 390 4.86 4.96 2.70
C LYS A 390 4.63 6.17 1.79
N LYS A 391 3.74 6.08 0.80
CA LYS A 391 3.70 6.98 -0.37
C LYS A 391 2.27 7.13 -0.88
N PHE A 392 1.81 8.37 -1.02
CA PHE A 392 0.48 8.67 -1.56
C PHE A 392 0.39 8.31 -3.05
N MET A 393 -0.60 7.51 -3.45
CA MET A 393 -0.89 7.19 -4.87
C MET A 393 0.30 6.61 -5.66
N SER A 394 1.19 5.86 -5.01
CA SER A 394 2.27 5.11 -5.66
C SER A 394 1.70 3.82 -6.26
N GLY A 395 2.13 3.45 -7.46
CA GLY A 395 1.68 2.17 -8.04
C GLY A 395 2.36 0.96 -7.39
N CYS A 396 1.75 -0.21 -7.44
CA CYS A 396 2.34 -1.48 -7.00
C CYS A 396 1.96 -2.63 -7.96
N VAL A 397 2.77 -3.68 -7.96
CA VAL A 397 2.51 -4.93 -8.69
C VAL A 397 2.61 -6.11 -7.73
N TYR A 398 1.56 -6.90 -7.69
CA TYR A 398 1.49 -8.14 -6.91
C TYR A 398 1.80 -9.32 -7.83
N PHE A 399 2.83 -10.09 -7.48
CA PHE A 399 3.20 -11.33 -8.17
C PHE A 399 2.67 -12.50 -7.38
N MET A 400 1.90 -13.36 -8.03
CA MET A 400 1.29 -14.53 -7.42
C MET A 400 1.67 -15.79 -8.18
N SER A 401 1.89 -16.88 -7.45
CA SER A 401 2.32 -18.17 -7.98
C SER A 401 1.34 -19.26 -7.59
N SER A 402 1.10 -20.23 -8.45
CA SER A 402 0.35 -21.45 -8.10
C SER A 402 1.09 -22.35 -7.12
N VAL A 403 2.37 -22.06 -6.86
CA VAL A 403 3.21 -22.74 -5.88
C VAL A 403 3.33 -21.86 -4.64
N PRO A 404 3.12 -22.41 -3.44
CA PRO A 404 3.36 -21.67 -2.21
C PRO A 404 4.84 -21.29 -2.08
N PRO A 405 5.16 -20.10 -1.55
CA PRO A 405 6.54 -19.75 -1.22
C PRO A 405 7.15 -20.75 -0.24
N ILE A 406 8.39 -21.16 -0.50
CA ILE A 406 9.18 -21.93 0.46
C ILE A 406 9.50 -20.98 1.63
N GLU A 407 8.71 -21.04 2.70
CA GLU A 407 9.03 -20.32 3.92
C GLU A 407 10.39 -20.79 4.46
N PRO A 408 11.34 -19.90 4.79
CA PRO A 408 12.36 -20.27 5.75
C PRO A 408 11.63 -20.57 7.06
N SER A 409 11.71 -21.82 7.52
CA SER A 409 11.12 -22.28 8.78
C SER A 409 11.50 -21.35 9.93
N ARG A 410 10.64 -20.37 10.24
CA ARG A 410 10.65 -19.68 11.52
C ARG A 410 9.70 -20.44 12.40
N GLU A 411 10.26 -21.36 13.18
CA GLU A 411 9.56 -21.90 14.33
C GLU A 411 9.06 -20.72 15.19
N ALA A 412 7.75 -20.63 15.35
CA ALA A 412 7.17 -19.77 16.36
C ALA A 412 7.79 -20.18 17.72
N PRO A 413 8.27 -19.24 18.55
CA PRO A 413 8.80 -19.59 19.85
C PRO A 413 7.70 -20.28 20.65
N ILE A 414 7.95 -21.53 21.04
CA ILE A 414 7.09 -22.30 21.93
C ILE A 414 7.07 -21.56 23.27
N LEU A 415 5.94 -20.92 23.59
CA LEU A 415 5.69 -20.39 24.93
C LEU A 415 5.62 -21.58 25.90
N VAL A 416 6.62 -21.68 26.76
CA VAL A 416 6.64 -22.64 27.87
C VAL A 416 5.51 -22.26 28.84
N PRO A 417 4.60 -23.18 29.21
CA PRO A 417 3.58 -22.89 30.20
C PRO A 417 4.27 -22.69 31.57
N VAL A 418 4.24 -21.46 32.08
CA VAL A 418 4.63 -21.16 33.45
C VAL A 418 3.54 -21.70 34.37
N THR A 419 3.90 -22.64 35.23
CA THR A 419 3.01 -23.19 36.26
C THR A 419 2.75 -22.13 37.32
N PRO A 420 1.49 -21.90 37.76
CA PRO A 420 1.22 -20.89 38.77
C PRO A 420 1.78 -21.35 40.12
N THR A 421 2.68 -20.56 40.70
CA THR A 421 3.02 -20.67 42.12
C THR A 421 1.89 -20.03 42.93
N SER A 422 1.21 -20.87 43.72
CA SER A 422 0.20 -20.43 44.67
C SER A 422 0.86 -19.65 45.80
N ASN A 423 0.54 -18.36 45.93
CA ASN A 423 0.60 -17.66 47.20
C ASN A 423 -0.70 -16.86 47.40
N SER A 424 -1.35 -17.16 48.52
CA SER A 424 -2.60 -16.59 48.97
C SER A 424 -2.39 -15.23 49.64
N SER A 425 -3.21 -14.25 49.29
CA SER A 425 -3.87 -13.35 50.26
C SER A 425 -4.88 -12.44 49.56
N GLY A 426 -6.09 -12.34 50.10
CA GLY A 426 -6.99 -11.18 49.90
C GLY A 426 -8.11 -11.31 48.87
N ASP A 427 -9.15 -12.07 49.21
CA ASP A 427 -10.58 -11.97 48.87
C ASP A 427 -11.08 -10.79 47.96
N GLN A 428 -10.68 -10.75 46.68
CA GLN A 428 -11.44 -10.13 45.59
C GLN A 428 -11.43 -11.07 44.39
N ALA A 429 -12.60 -11.48 43.90
CA ALA A 429 -12.72 -12.26 42.67
C ALA A 429 -12.09 -11.49 41.50
N GLY A 430 -11.21 -12.13 40.73
CA GLY A 430 -10.54 -11.53 39.59
C GLY A 430 -11.54 -11.08 38.50
N LYS A 431 -11.30 -9.89 37.92
CA LYS A 431 -12.10 -9.34 36.81
C LYS A 431 -11.76 -10.04 35.49
N LYS A 432 -12.72 -10.10 34.56
CA LYS A 432 -12.48 -10.43 33.15
C LYS A 432 -12.32 -9.15 32.34
N ILE A 433 -11.16 -8.98 31.71
CA ILE A 433 -10.75 -7.74 31.05
C ILE A 433 -10.42 -8.02 29.59
N LEU A 434 -10.99 -7.22 28.68
CA LEU A 434 -10.60 -7.23 27.27
C LEU A 434 -9.74 -6.00 26.98
N LEU A 435 -8.47 -6.19 26.62
CA LEU A 435 -7.68 -5.15 25.99
C LEU A 435 -8.03 -5.13 24.49
N ALA A 436 -8.23 -3.96 23.91
CA ALA A 436 -8.59 -3.86 22.49
C ALA A 436 -7.80 -2.75 21.78
N THR A 437 -7.35 -3.02 20.56
CA THR A 437 -6.67 -2.03 19.74
C THR A 437 -7.08 -2.17 18.27
N TYR A 438 -7.17 -1.06 17.56
CA TYR A 438 -7.39 -1.05 16.13
C TYR A 438 -6.13 -1.48 15.37
N TRP A 439 -4.94 -1.36 15.96
CA TRP A 439 -3.70 -1.76 15.30
C TRP A 439 -3.57 -3.29 15.22
N TYR A 440 -2.77 -3.78 14.29
CA TYR A 440 -2.46 -5.21 14.27
C TYR A 440 -1.48 -5.54 15.39
N LEU A 441 -1.58 -6.75 15.94
CA LEU A 441 -0.64 -7.28 16.91
C LEU A 441 -0.17 -8.68 16.47
N PRO A 442 1.08 -9.08 16.75
CA PRO A 442 2.18 -8.24 17.23
C PRO A 442 2.67 -7.26 16.14
N HIS A 443 3.18 -6.10 16.55
CA HIS A 443 3.86 -5.15 15.66
C HIS A 443 5.04 -4.47 16.36
N VAL A 444 6.00 -3.97 15.59
CA VAL A 444 7.13 -3.19 16.13
C VAL A 444 6.60 -1.83 16.57
N GLY A 445 6.49 -1.58 17.88
CA GLY A 445 6.00 -0.29 18.40
C GLY A 445 5.69 -0.25 19.89
N GLY A 446 5.49 0.95 20.42
CA GLY A 446 5.23 1.17 21.86
C GLY A 446 3.87 0.68 22.33
N VAL A 447 2.86 0.62 21.45
CA VAL A 447 1.51 0.13 21.82
C VAL A 447 1.56 -1.36 22.14
N ASP A 448 2.23 -2.16 21.32
CA ASP A 448 2.41 -3.60 21.57
C ASP A 448 3.16 -3.85 22.90
N VAL A 449 4.25 -3.09 23.15
CA VAL A 449 5.00 -3.17 24.42
C VAL A 449 4.10 -2.83 25.61
N TYR A 450 3.30 -1.76 25.51
CA TYR A 450 2.37 -1.36 26.57
C TYR A 450 1.28 -2.40 26.82
N VAL A 451 0.65 -2.93 25.76
CA VAL A 451 -0.41 -3.94 25.87
C VAL A 451 0.11 -5.23 26.50
N ARG A 452 1.29 -5.70 26.08
CA ARG A 452 1.92 -6.88 26.68
C ARG A 452 2.23 -6.67 28.16
N LEU A 453 2.85 -5.54 28.52
CA LEU A 453 3.13 -5.21 29.92
C LEU A 453 1.83 -5.15 30.74
N LEU A 454 0.82 -4.44 30.25
CA LEU A 454 -0.45 -4.27 30.95
C LEU A 454 -1.14 -5.62 31.17
N LYS A 455 -1.17 -6.47 30.13
CA LYS A 455 -1.71 -7.83 30.22
C LYS A 455 -0.99 -8.64 31.30
N GLU A 456 0.34 -8.74 31.21
CA GLU A 456 1.13 -9.55 32.14
C GLU A 456 0.93 -9.12 33.59
N GLN A 457 0.89 -7.81 33.86
CA GLN A 457 0.72 -7.32 35.22
C GLN A 457 -0.71 -7.47 35.75
N LEU A 458 -1.73 -7.32 34.90
CA LEU A 458 -3.12 -7.59 35.28
C LEU A 458 -3.33 -9.08 35.59
N GLU A 459 -2.71 -9.98 34.83
CA GLU A 459 -2.73 -11.43 35.09
C GLU A 459 -2.00 -11.76 36.40
N ARG A 460 -0.84 -11.14 36.66
CA ARG A 460 -0.14 -11.25 37.96
C ARG A 460 -0.99 -10.75 39.14
N ALA A 461 -1.85 -9.76 38.90
CA ALA A 461 -2.83 -9.27 39.88
C ALA A 461 -4.07 -10.19 40.03
N GLY A 462 -4.12 -11.32 39.34
CA GLY A 462 -5.18 -12.33 39.45
C GLY A 462 -6.39 -12.08 38.55
N HIS A 463 -6.25 -11.28 37.49
CA HIS A 463 -7.32 -11.04 36.51
C HIS A 463 -7.19 -11.94 35.28
N GLN A 464 -8.31 -12.20 34.61
CA GLN A 464 -8.29 -12.84 33.29
C GLN A 464 -8.26 -11.74 32.22
N VAL A 465 -7.33 -11.83 31.28
CA VAL A 465 -7.12 -10.79 30.28
C VAL A 465 -7.06 -11.39 28.88
N ASP A 466 -7.94 -10.91 27.99
CA ASP A 466 -7.91 -11.22 26.56
C ASP A 466 -7.51 -9.97 25.76
N VAL A 467 -6.98 -10.16 24.55
CA VAL A 467 -6.56 -9.07 23.66
C VAL A 467 -7.23 -9.20 22.30
N LEU A 468 -7.97 -8.18 21.88
CA LEU A 468 -8.58 -8.05 20.55
C LEU A 468 -7.78 -7.07 19.68
N ALA A 469 -7.39 -7.49 18.48
CA ALA A 469 -6.63 -6.69 17.53
C ALA A 469 -6.93 -7.08 16.08
N HIS A 470 -6.41 -6.30 15.12
CA HIS A 470 -6.21 -6.83 13.77
C HIS A 470 -5.14 -7.94 13.79
N HIS A 471 -5.31 -8.95 12.95
CA HIS A 471 -4.27 -9.93 12.68
C HIS A 471 -3.19 -9.29 11.78
N PRO A 472 -1.90 -9.71 11.86
CA PRO A 472 -0.84 -9.15 11.03
C PRO A 472 -1.05 -9.30 9.51
N ASP A 473 -1.92 -10.21 9.08
CA ASP A 473 -2.32 -10.33 7.66
C ASP A 473 -3.30 -9.25 7.19
N MET A 474 -3.81 -8.40 8.11
CA MET A 474 -4.80 -7.36 7.88
C MET A 474 -6.16 -7.82 7.29
N ALA A 475 -6.33 -9.13 7.08
CA ALA A 475 -7.52 -9.77 6.55
C ALA A 475 -8.45 -10.28 7.67
N HIS A 476 -7.95 -10.39 8.90
CA HIS A 476 -8.72 -10.88 10.03
C HIS A 476 -8.66 -9.95 11.24
N TYR A 477 -9.71 -10.04 12.06
CA TYR A 477 -9.74 -9.55 13.44
C TYR A 477 -9.70 -10.76 14.36
N TYR A 478 -8.97 -10.70 15.47
CA TYR A 478 -8.80 -11.89 16.31
C TYR A 478 -8.55 -11.61 17.78
N LEU A 479 -8.88 -12.62 18.60
CA LEU A 479 -8.43 -12.71 19.98
C LEU A 479 -7.04 -13.35 20.00
N VAL A 480 -6.01 -12.57 20.33
CA VAL A 480 -4.60 -12.99 20.35
C VAL A 480 -4.40 -14.23 21.22
N ASN A 481 -5.20 -14.36 22.29
CA ASN A 481 -5.11 -15.44 23.28
C ASN A 481 -5.95 -16.68 22.93
N GLY A 482 -7.03 -16.54 22.16
CA GLY A 482 -8.07 -17.57 22.01
C GLY A 482 -8.13 -18.25 20.65
N GLY A 483 -7.41 -17.72 19.65
CA GLY A 483 -7.46 -18.23 18.27
C GLY A 483 -8.80 -18.01 17.56
N GLU A 484 -9.78 -17.38 18.21
CA GLU A 484 -11.00 -16.91 17.56
C GLU A 484 -10.66 -15.81 16.56
N MET A 485 -11.05 -16.01 15.31
CA MET A 485 -10.80 -15.08 14.20
C MET A 485 -12.09 -14.78 13.46
N VAL A 486 -12.20 -13.54 12.98
CA VAL A 486 -13.28 -13.04 12.14
C VAL A 486 -12.69 -12.53 10.84
N GLU A 487 -13.16 -13.07 9.71
CA GLU A 487 -12.79 -12.59 8.39
C GLU A 487 -13.33 -11.18 8.15
N LYS A 488 -12.47 -10.27 7.71
CA LYS A 488 -12.83 -8.87 7.46
C LYS A 488 -13.68 -8.69 6.21
N TRP A 489 -13.46 -9.49 5.16
CA TRP A 489 -14.09 -9.27 3.86
C TRP A 489 -15.62 -9.39 3.84
N PRO A 490 -16.23 -10.42 4.45
CA PRO A 490 -17.69 -10.51 4.53
C PRO A 490 -18.34 -9.29 5.22
N ILE A 491 -17.62 -8.69 6.18
CA ILE A 491 -18.06 -7.48 6.88
C ILE A 491 -17.85 -6.25 5.99
N LYS A 492 -16.65 -6.11 5.42
CA LYS A 492 -16.24 -4.95 4.62
C LYS A 492 -17.09 -4.78 3.38
N SER A 493 -17.43 -5.86 2.67
CA SER A 493 -18.28 -5.80 1.47
C SER A 493 -19.65 -5.14 1.75
N VAL A 494 -20.31 -5.52 2.84
CA VAL A 494 -21.60 -4.97 3.25
C VAL A 494 -21.47 -3.51 3.73
N ILE A 495 -20.42 -3.21 4.48
CA ILE A 495 -20.18 -1.86 5.00
C ILE A 495 -19.82 -0.90 3.87
N TYR A 496 -18.93 -1.32 2.98
CA TYR A 496 -18.48 -0.54 1.83
C TYR A 496 -19.67 -0.08 1.00
N ASP A 497 -20.56 -1.01 0.60
CA ASP A 497 -21.74 -0.69 -0.20
C ASP A 497 -22.64 0.35 0.50
N LYS A 498 -22.95 0.15 1.79
CA LYS A 498 -23.82 1.06 2.55
C LYS A 498 -23.19 2.44 2.74
N VAL A 499 -21.93 2.49 3.16
CA VAL A 499 -21.22 3.72 3.47
C VAL A 499 -20.96 4.51 2.19
N MET A 500 -20.56 3.84 1.10
CA MET A 500 -20.33 4.52 -0.19
C MET A 500 -21.61 5.09 -0.78
N ARG A 501 -22.73 4.34 -0.76
CA ARG A 501 -24.03 4.89 -1.21
C ARG A 501 -24.45 6.11 -0.41
N PHE A 502 -24.22 6.11 0.91
CA PHE A 502 -24.52 7.26 1.75
C PHE A 502 -23.66 8.47 1.36
N PHE A 503 -22.33 8.31 1.28
CA PHE A 503 -21.44 9.40 0.88
C PHE A 503 -21.75 9.89 -0.52
N GLN A 504 -21.98 9.02 -1.49
CA GLN A 504 -22.32 9.43 -2.85
C GLN A 504 -23.63 10.21 -2.92
N ARG A 505 -24.67 9.79 -2.18
CA ARG A 505 -25.98 10.44 -2.20
C ARG A 505 -25.99 11.79 -1.50
N PHE A 506 -25.30 11.91 -0.36
CA PHE A 506 -25.44 13.07 0.53
C PHE A 506 -24.17 13.92 0.68
N LEU A 507 -22.99 13.33 0.44
CA LEU A 507 -21.68 13.89 0.80
C LEU A 507 -20.61 13.57 -0.27
N SER A 508 -20.95 13.70 -1.56
CA SER A 508 -20.12 13.25 -2.68
C SER A 508 -18.79 13.99 -2.83
N HIS A 509 -18.64 15.13 -2.16
CA HIS A 509 -17.45 15.97 -2.12
C HIS A 509 -16.47 15.59 -0.99
N VAL A 510 -16.83 14.65 -0.10
CA VAL A 510 -15.95 14.22 1.00
C VAL A 510 -14.76 13.45 0.44
N ASP A 511 -13.57 13.75 0.95
CA ASP A 511 -12.31 13.12 0.54
C ASP A 511 -12.38 11.57 0.64
N PRO A 512 -11.93 10.82 -0.39
CA PRO A 512 -11.85 9.36 -0.33
C PRO A 512 -11.12 8.81 0.90
N TRP A 513 -10.08 9.49 1.40
CA TRP A 513 -9.36 9.11 2.62
C TRP A 513 -10.28 9.09 3.85
N ILE A 514 -11.18 10.07 3.99
CA ILE A 514 -12.17 10.10 5.08
C ILE A 514 -13.14 8.93 4.96
N ARG A 515 -13.62 8.67 3.74
CA ARG A 515 -14.57 7.58 3.46
C ARG A 515 -13.98 6.21 3.82
N TYR A 516 -12.72 5.99 3.45
CA TYR A 516 -11.96 4.79 3.78
C TYR A 516 -11.87 4.60 5.30
N ARG A 517 -11.49 5.64 6.04
CA ARG A 517 -11.38 5.58 7.51
C ARG A 517 -12.70 5.21 8.17
N GLU A 518 -13.80 5.78 7.71
CA GLU A 518 -15.13 5.42 8.21
C GLU A 518 -15.46 3.95 7.92
N ILE A 519 -15.21 3.45 6.70
CA ILE A 519 -15.41 2.03 6.36
C ILE A 519 -14.62 1.14 7.31
N GLU A 520 -13.33 1.41 7.48
CA GLU A 520 -12.45 0.60 8.31
C GLU A 520 -12.85 0.61 9.79
N ARG A 521 -13.23 1.78 10.32
CA ARG A 521 -13.77 1.91 11.69
C ARG A 521 -15.05 1.11 11.85
N TYR A 522 -15.98 1.18 10.90
CA TYR A 522 -17.21 0.37 10.95
C TYR A 522 -16.92 -1.12 10.81
N CYS A 523 -15.91 -1.52 10.03
CA CYS A 523 -15.50 -2.93 9.93
C CYS A 523 -15.04 -3.46 11.28
N PHE A 524 -14.19 -2.71 11.99
CA PHE A 524 -13.75 -3.07 13.33
C PHE A 524 -14.92 -3.06 14.33
N GLU A 525 -15.85 -2.08 14.24
CA GLU A 525 -17.06 -2.00 15.06
C GLU A 525 -17.94 -3.25 14.90
N VAL A 526 -18.24 -3.64 13.67
CA VAL A 526 -19.05 -4.84 13.39
C VAL A 526 -18.31 -6.10 13.79
N ALA A 527 -17.02 -6.22 13.47
CA ALA A 527 -16.22 -7.38 13.87
C ALA A 527 -16.18 -7.55 15.39
N ALA A 528 -15.95 -6.48 16.14
CA ALA A 528 -15.95 -6.50 17.61
C ALA A 528 -17.30 -6.99 18.18
N SER A 529 -18.41 -6.65 17.53
CA SER A 529 -19.75 -7.09 17.95
C SER A 529 -20.02 -8.58 17.75
N LEU A 530 -19.19 -9.28 16.97
CA LEU A 530 -19.30 -10.72 16.74
C LEU A 530 -18.60 -11.56 17.84
N PHE A 531 -17.74 -10.94 18.64
CA PHE A 531 -17.17 -11.57 19.83
C PHE A 531 -18.13 -11.49 21.01
N ASP A 532 -18.04 -12.42 21.96
CA ASP A 532 -18.85 -12.37 23.18
C ASP A 532 -18.31 -11.28 24.14
N LEU A 533 -18.71 -10.03 23.89
CA LEU A 533 -18.31 -8.89 24.73
C LEU A 533 -18.97 -8.90 26.12
N LYS A 534 -20.04 -9.67 26.34
CA LYS A 534 -20.79 -9.72 27.61
C LYS A 534 -20.04 -10.42 28.72
N GLN A 535 -19.05 -11.24 28.38
CA GLN A 535 -18.25 -11.94 29.37
C GLN A 535 -17.27 -11.03 30.12
N TYR A 536 -17.00 -9.81 29.62
CA TYR A 536 -16.02 -8.91 30.19
C TYR A 536 -16.65 -7.89 31.13
N ASP A 537 -16.03 -7.69 32.29
CA ASP A 537 -16.37 -6.63 33.24
C ASP A 537 -15.88 -5.27 32.72
N VAL A 538 -14.70 -5.25 32.11
CA VAL A 538 -14.02 -4.06 31.59
C VAL A 538 -13.49 -4.33 30.19
N ILE A 539 -13.73 -3.39 29.28
CA ILE A 539 -13.05 -3.29 27.99
C ILE A 539 -12.10 -2.08 28.07
N HIS A 540 -10.81 -2.29 27.82
CA HIS A 540 -9.79 -1.26 27.84
C HIS A 540 -9.16 -1.09 26.45
N THR A 541 -9.60 -0.05 25.74
CA THR A 541 -9.13 0.29 24.39
C THR A 541 -7.83 1.10 24.41
N GLN A 542 -7.00 0.96 23.38
CA GLN A 542 -5.63 1.52 23.33
C GLN A 542 -5.46 2.62 22.27
N ASP A 543 -6.55 3.06 21.64
CA ASP A 543 -6.53 4.10 20.63
C ASP A 543 -7.93 4.72 20.44
N ILE A 544 -8.00 5.86 19.78
CA ILE A 544 -9.25 6.60 19.55
C ILE A 544 -10.25 5.84 18.65
N ILE A 545 -9.77 5.00 17.73
CA ILE A 545 -10.59 4.29 16.74
C ILE A 545 -11.29 3.11 17.41
N SER A 546 -10.53 2.26 18.10
CA SER A 546 -11.07 1.14 18.87
C SER A 546 -11.99 1.61 19.98
N THR A 547 -11.66 2.71 20.66
CA THR A 547 -12.52 3.34 21.68
C THR A 547 -13.87 3.73 21.08
N ARG A 548 -13.85 4.43 19.95
CA ARG A 548 -15.09 4.86 19.29
C ARG A 548 -15.94 3.68 18.84
N ALA A 549 -15.33 2.67 18.23
CA ALA A 549 -16.01 1.46 17.78
C ALA A 549 -16.66 0.69 18.95
N LEU A 550 -15.88 0.36 19.99
CA LEU A 550 -16.35 -0.45 21.12
C LEU A 550 -17.40 0.28 21.95
N SER A 551 -17.34 1.61 22.05
CA SER A 551 -18.40 2.40 22.74
C SER A 551 -19.79 2.18 22.16
N ARG A 552 -19.90 1.77 20.88
CA ARG A 552 -21.16 1.61 20.16
C ARG A 552 -21.71 0.19 20.21
N VAL A 553 -20.86 -0.80 20.51
CA VAL A 553 -21.23 -2.22 20.48
C VAL A 553 -21.06 -2.93 21.83
N LYS A 554 -20.39 -2.32 22.81
CA LYS A 554 -20.25 -2.90 24.14
C LYS A 554 -21.61 -3.07 24.83
N PRO A 555 -21.75 -4.09 25.70
CA PRO A 555 -22.90 -4.19 26.57
C PRO A 555 -23.03 -2.97 27.51
N PRO A 556 -24.26 -2.53 27.85
CA PRO A 556 -24.45 -1.46 28.81
C PRO A 556 -23.81 -1.73 30.17
N SER A 557 -23.73 -3.00 30.59
CA SER A 557 -23.16 -3.44 31.88
C SER A 557 -21.63 -3.48 31.92
N THR A 558 -20.94 -3.34 30.79
CA THR A 558 -19.49 -3.45 30.69
C THR A 558 -18.85 -2.07 30.70
N ALA A 559 -17.88 -1.84 31.58
CA ALA A 559 -17.17 -0.56 31.65
C ALA A 559 -16.20 -0.40 30.47
N LEU A 560 -16.13 0.79 29.88
CA LEU A 560 -15.17 1.14 28.83
C LEU A 560 -14.14 2.13 29.35
N VAL A 561 -12.87 1.72 29.29
CA VAL A 561 -11.72 2.57 29.61
C VAL A 561 -10.89 2.72 28.35
N ALA A 562 -10.30 3.90 28.12
CA ALA A 562 -9.43 4.13 26.99
C ALA A 562 -8.07 4.64 27.47
N THR A 563 -6.97 4.16 26.88
CA THR A 563 -5.66 4.82 26.95
C THR A 563 -5.30 5.37 25.58
N ILE A 564 -5.09 6.69 25.48
CA ILE A 564 -4.71 7.35 24.23
C ILE A 564 -3.20 7.60 24.22
N HIS A 565 -2.49 6.91 23.33
CA HIS A 565 -1.02 6.89 23.30
C HIS A 565 -0.37 8.05 22.54
N GLY A 566 -1.10 8.76 21.69
CA GLY A 566 -0.54 9.79 20.81
C GLY A 566 -1.61 10.71 20.25
N LEU A 567 -1.19 11.58 19.34
CA LEU A 567 -2.06 12.53 18.64
C LEU A 567 -2.02 12.23 17.14
N LEU A 568 -2.95 11.40 16.70
CA LEU A 568 -3.07 10.86 15.35
C LEU A 568 -3.30 11.96 14.30
N ALA A 569 -4.10 12.98 14.63
CA ALA A 569 -4.35 14.11 13.71
C ALA A 569 -3.06 14.83 13.29
N LYS A 570 -2.11 15.01 14.22
CA LYS A 570 -0.83 15.64 13.92
C LYS A 570 0.16 14.69 13.24
N GLU A 571 0.07 13.39 13.50
CA GLU A 571 0.84 12.38 12.76
C GLU A 571 0.45 12.39 11.27
N HIS A 572 -0.85 12.47 10.94
CA HIS A 572 -1.31 12.59 9.56
C HIS A 572 -0.85 13.88 8.86
N LEU A 573 -0.71 14.98 9.62
CA LEU A 573 -0.13 16.22 9.09
C LEU A 573 1.37 16.08 8.79
N ILE A 574 2.11 15.36 9.65
CA ILE A 574 3.56 15.14 9.51
C ILE A 574 3.86 14.12 8.40
N SER A 575 3.01 13.08 8.24
CA SER A 575 3.15 12.10 7.17
C SER A 575 2.78 12.66 5.80
N GLY A 576 2.07 13.79 5.75
CA GLY A 576 1.58 14.41 4.52
C GLY A 576 0.21 13.89 4.05
N GLU A 577 -0.39 12.95 4.78
CA GLU A 577 -1.76 12.47 4.52
C GLU A 577 -2.79 13.61 4.62
N ILE A 578 -2.58 14.55 5.54
CA ILE A 578 -3.36 15.79 5.63
C ILE A 578 -2.47 16.96 5.23
N ARG A 579 -2.83 17.64 4.15
CA ARG A 579 -2.00 18.73 3.58
C ARG A 579 -2.10 20.05 4.35
N SER A 580 -3.22 20.29 5.02
CA SER A 580 -3.48 21.58 5.66
C SER A 580 -4.52 21.47 6.78
N LYS A 581 -4.41 22.34 7.79
CA LYS A 581 -5.34 22.40 8.92
C LYS A 581 -6.70 22.99 8.56
N GLU A 582 -6.80 23.63 7.40
CA GLU A 582 -8.04 24.19 6.87
C GLU A 582 -8.87 23.14 6.12
N SER A 583 -8.27 21.98 5.78
CA SER A 583 -8.91 20.91 5.03
C SER A 583 -10.03 20.21 5.80
N LEU A 584 -10.95 19.58 5.06
CA LEU A 584 -11.98 18.72 5.65
C LEU A 584 -11.35 17.50 6.35
N ALA A 585 -10.25 16.97 5.83
CA ALA A 585 -9.54 15.84 6.44
C ALA A 585 -8.98 16.20 7.83
N TRP A 586 -8.47 17.44 8.01
CA TRP A 586 -8.07 17.92 9.33
C TRP A 586 -9.25 18.01 10.30
N LYS A 587 -10.39 18.56 9.85
CA LYS A 587 -11.61 18.63 10.68
C LYS A 587 -12.09 17.24 11.08
N TYR A 588 -12.10 16.30 10.14
CA TYR A 588 -12.45 14.91 10.41
C TYR A 588 -11.50 14.26 11.42
N ALA A 589 -10.18 14.38 11.22
CA ALA A 589 -9.20 13.84 12.15
C ALA A 589 -9.32 14.50 13.54
N SER A 590 -9.63 15.80 13.59
CA SER A 590 -9.90 16.52 14.84
C SER A 590 -11.14 15.96 15.57
N ASP A 591 -12.19 15.65 14.82
CA ASP A 591 -13.40 15.01 15.35
C ASP A 591 -13.11 13.58 15.81
N GLU A 592 -12.25 12.82 15.14
CA GLU A 592 -11.82 11.49 15.59
C GLU A 592 -11.10 11.57 16.95
N GLU A 593 -10.18 12.53 17.14
CA GLU A 593 -9.52 12.77 18.43
C GLU A 593 -10.55 13.07 19.52
N TYR A 594 -11.49 13.98 19.22
CA TYR A 594 -12.54 14.38 20.14
C TYR A 594 -13.42 13.18 20.53
N TYR A 595 -14.09 12.56 19.55
CA TYR A 595 -15.02 11.48 19.79
C TYR A 595 -14.35 10.24 20.37
N GLY A 596 -13.12 9.93 19.95
CA GLY A 596 -12.36 8.83 20.54
C GLY A 596 -12.11 9.05 22.03
N CYS A 597 -11.69 10.25 22.43
CA CYS A 597 -11.39 10.56 23.83
C CYS A 597 -12.64 10.62 24.72
N ILE A 598 -13.79 11.06 24.20
CA ILE A 598 -15.01 11.24 25.01
C ILE A 598 -15.95 10.03 25.01
N SER A 599 -15.65 8.98 24.23
CA SER A 599 -16.54 7.81 24.10
C SER A 599 -16.38 6.79 25.24
N ALA A 600 -15.32 6.87 26.05
CA ALA A 600 -15.08 5.99 27.19
C ALA A 600 -15.67 6.54 28.50
N ASP A 601 -15.94 5.65 29.47
CA ASP A 601 -16.38 6.03 30.81
C ASP A 601 -15.26 6.76 31.59
N SER A 602 -14.01 6.42 31.27
CA SER A 602 -12.79 7.07 31.76
C SER A 602 -11.68 6.99 30.70
N THR A 603 -10.98 8.10 30.47
CA THR A 603 -9.91 8.18 29.47
C THR A 603 -8.58 8.53 30.12
N ILE A 604 -7.57 7.70 29.86
CA ILE A 604 -6.20 7.80 30.33
C ILE A 604 -5.34 8.41 29.22
N VAL A 605 -4.47 9.33 29.60
CA VAL A 605 -3.39 9.84 28.73
C VAL A 605 -2.07 9.77 29.52
N PRO A 606 -0.92 9.50 28.88
CA PRO A 606 0.31 9.26 29.63
C PRO A 606 1.03 10.52 30.09
N THR A 607 0.72 11.68 29.52
CA THR A 607 1.44 12.94 29.78
C THR A 607 0.51 14.13 29.95
N HIS A 608 0.99 15.15 30.64
CA HIS A 608 0.30 16.43 30.71
C HIS A 608 0.31 17.15 29.36
N TRP A 609 1.32 16.91 28.51
CA TRP A 609 1.38 17.39 27.15
C TRP A 609 0.19 16.91 26.34
N LEU A 610 -0.05 15.59 26.26
CA LEU A 610 -1.16 15.08 25.45
C LEU A 610 -2.51 15.58 25.99
N ARG A 611 -2.66 15.68 27.31
CA ARG A 611 -3.84 16.29 27.94
C ARG A 611 -4.09 17.72 27.46
N ARG A 612 -3.04 18.55 27.35
CA ARG A 612 -3.14 19.94 26.84
C ARG A 612 -3.42 19.99 25.35
N GLU A 613 -2.82 19.10 24.56
CA GLU A 613 -3.05 19.05 23.11
C GLU A 613 -4.49 18.63 22.80
N LEU A 614 -4.99 17.55 23.39
CA LEU A 614 -6.37 17.08 23.18
C LEU A 614 -7.43 18.13 23.60
N ALA A 615 -7.11 18.97 24.59
CA ALA A 615 -7.97 20.11 24.95
C ALA A 615 -8.16 21.12 23.80
N GLN A 616 -7.16 21.27 22.92
CA GLN A 616 -7.26 22.12 21.73
C GLN A 616 -8.20 21.51 20.68
N PHE A 617 -8.43 20.20 20.71
CA PHE A 617 -9.45 19.48 19.93
C PHE A 617 -10.82 19.47 20.62
N GLY A 618 -11.00 20.28 21.67
CA GLY A 618 -12.27 20.42 22.38
C GLY A 618 -12.53 19.36 23.44
N VAL A 619 -11.61 18.43 23.69
CA VAL A 619 -11.77 17.40 24.73
C VAL A 619 -11.70 18.06 26.12
N PRO A 620 -12.75 17.94 26.96
CA PRO A 620 -12.73 18.51 28.30
C PRO A 620 -11.60 17.93 29.16
N PRO A 621 -10.65 18.75 29.65
CA PRO A 621 -9.47 18.27 30.36
C PRO A 621 -9.79 17.47 31.63
N GLN A 622 -10.98 17.64 32.21
CA GLN A 622 -11.43 16.94 33.42
C GLN A 622 -11.78 15.48 33.15
N MET A 623 -12.03 15.08 31.90
CA MET A 623 -12.26 13.69 31.51
C MET A 623 -10.97 12.90 31.26
N LEU A 624 -9.83 13.60 31.20
CA LEU A 624 -8.53 13.00 30.92
C LEU A 624 -7.73 12.83 32.22
N THR A 625 -7.49 11.58 32.59
CA THR A 625 -6.64 11.20 33.72
C THR A 625 -5.22 10.95 33.24
N VAL A 626 -4.25 11.64 33.84
CA VAL A 626 -2.84 11.48 33.46
C VAL A 626 -2.22 10.31 34.22
N ILE A 627 -1.87 9.22 33.53
CA ILE A 627 -1.18 8.06 34.10
C ILE A 627 0.00 7.70 33.18
N PRO A 628 1.24 8.09 33.55
CA PRO A 628 2.43 7.73 32.80
C PRO A 628 2.58 6.21 32.67
N TYR A 629 3.25 5.76 31.61
CA TYR A 629 3.62 4.35 31.47
C TYR A 629 4.57 3.92 32.60
N GLY A 630 4.76 2.63 32.72
CA GLY A 630 5.76 2.02 33.59
C GLY A 630 6.48 0.89 32.86
N MET A 631 7.45 0.30 33.53
CA MET A 631 8.21 -0.87 33.08
C MET A 631 8.44 -1.82 34.27
N ASP A 632 8.67 -3.09 33.97
CA ASP A 632 9.17 -4.04 34.97
C ASP A 632 10.67 -3.79 35.17
N THR A 633 11.01 -2.90 36.09
CA THR A 633 12.39 -2.42 36.31
C THR A 633 13.32 -3.56 36.70
N GLN A 634 12.83 -4.54 37.49
CA GLN A 634 13.63 -5.69 37.91
C GLN A 634 13.91 -6.62 36.72
N ALA A 635 12.88 -6.98 35.95
CA ALA A 635 13.06 -7.81 34.77
C ALA A 635 13.98 -7.12 33.72
N PHE A 636 13.90 -5.80 33.60
CA PHE A 636 14.78 -5.02 32.74
C PHE A 636 16.24 -5.08 33.20
N GLU A 637 16.50 -4.88 34.50
CA GLU A 637 17.85 -5.00 35.07
C GLU A 637 18.44 -6.40 34.93
N ASP A 638 17.62 -7.44 35.02
CA ASP A 638 18.07 -8.81 34.86
C ASP A 638 18.44 -9.10 33.40
N ARG A 639 17.68 -8.59 32.43
CA ARG A 639 18.02 -8.66 31.01
C ARG A 639 19.31 -7.94 30.66
N LEU A 640 19.61 -6.80 31.31
CA LEU A 640 20.88 -6.09 31.13
C LEU A 640 22.11 -6.92 31.52
N LYS A 641 21.96 -7.84 32.47
CA LYS A 641 23.06 -8.69 32.98
C LYS A 641 23.24 -9.97 32.15
N GLN A 642 22.30 -10.30 31.26
CA GLN A 642 22.37 -11.53 30.48
C GLN A 642 23.45 -11.41 29.38
N PRO A 643 24.37 -12.39 29.27
CA PRO A 643 25.32 -12.43 28.17
C PRO A 643 24.55 -12.65 26.85
N PHE A 644 24.81 -11.81 25.86
CA PHE A 644 24.22 -11.91 24.54
C PHE A 644 25.32 -11.87 23.48
N THR A 645 25.28 -12.81 22.54
CA THR A 645 26.13 -12.79 21.35
C THR A 645 25.35 -12.11 20.22
N GLY A 646 25.54 -10.80 20.06
CA GLY A 646 24.81 -9.98 19.09
C GLY A 646 25.56 -9.79 17.77
N GLN A 647 24.84 -9.29 16.76
CA GLN A 647 25.41 -8.93 15.45
C GLN A 647 26.28 -7.66 15.47
N ALA A 648 26.18 -6.84 16.53
CA ALA A 648 26.91 -5.59 16.66
C ALA A 648 27.53 -5.47 18.06
N ASP A 649 28.85 -5.61 18.14
CA ASP A 649 29.65 -5.29 19.32
C ASP A 649 30.29 -3.91 19.16
N LYS A 650 30.52 -3.22 20.29
CA LYS A 650 31.28 -1.97 20.30
C LYS A 650 32.72 -2.22 19.83
N LYS A 651 33.12 -1.57 18.74
CA LYS A 651 34.47 -1.71 18.13
C LYS A 651 35.45 -0.60 18.56
N GLY A 652 35.30 -0.06 19.77
CA GLY A 652 36.19 0.96 20.34
C GLY A 652 35.92 2.43 19.93
N ALA A 653 35.16 2.67 18.85
CA ALA A 653 34.63 4.00 18.53
C ALA A 653 33.47 4.40 19.46
N PHE A 654 33.18 5.69 19.55
CA PHE A 654 32.04 6.25 20.27
C PHE A 654 30.73 5.83 19.61
N THR A 655 29.91 5.05 20.31
CA THR A 655 28.69 4.45 19.76
C THR A 655 27.47 5.30 20.08
N ILE A 656 26.83 5.83 19.06
CA ILE A 656 25.54 6.53 19.13
C ILE A 656 24.44 5.54 18.75
N SER A 657 23.38 5.40 19.55
CA SER A 657 22.21 4.60 19.18
C SER A 657 20.96 5.45 19.03
N CYS A 658 20.13 5.13 18.04
CA CYS A 658 18.79 5.70 17.85
C CYS A 658 17.80 4.55 17.75
N ILE A 659 17.00 4.37 18.82
CA ILE A 659 16.02 3.28 18.94
C ILE A 659 14.64 3.84 18.64
N ALA A 660 14.16 3.63 17.41
CA ALA A 660 12.88 4.13 16.94
C ALA A 660 12.41 3.41 15.67
N ARG A 661 11.08 3.36 15.46
CA ARG A 661 10.50 2.92 14.17
C ARG A 661 10.94 3.86 13.06
N LEU A 662 11.23 3.33 11.88
CA LEU A 662 11.63 4.13 10.71
C LEU A 662 10.39 4.78 10.05
N VAL A 663 9.79 5.76 10.73
CA VAL A 663 8.61 6.54 10.29
C VAL A 663 8.91 8.05 10.34
N PRO A 664 8.20 8.90 9.57
CA PRO A 664 8.50 10.33 9.47
C PRO A 664 8.59 11.05 10.82
N VAL A 665 7.64 10.77 11.72
CA VAL A 665 7.54 11.42 13.03
C VAL A 665 8.75 11.15 13.94
N LYS A 666 9.56 10.13 13.68
CA LYS A 666 10.76 9.80 14.48
C LYS A 666 12.02 10.57 14.07
N GLY A 667 11.98 11.37 12.99
CA GLY A 667 13.02 12.36 12.70
C GLY A 667 14.41 11.82 12.37
N HIS A 668 14.54 10.57 11.89
CA HIS A 668 15.83 9.99 11.47
C HIS A 668 16.61 10.87 10.50
N ARG A 669 15.91 11.61 9.63
CA ARG A 669 16.51 12.58 8.70
C ARG A 669 17.29 13.68 9.43
N ILE A 670 16.78 14.16 10.56
CA ILE A 670 17.41 15.21 11.38
C ILE A 670 18.69 14.69 12.02
N LEU A 671 18.67 13.46 12.53
CA LEU A 671 19.88 12.82 13.05
C LEU A 671 20.92 12.61 11.95
N LEU A 672 20.54 12.09 10.77
CA LEU A 672 21.48 11.92 9.66
C LEU A 672 22.05 13.27 9.18
N GLY A 673 21.23 14.32 9.16
CA GLY A 673 21.69 15.68 8.88
C GLY A 673 22.72 16.17 9.91
N ALA A 674 22.47 15.96 11.20
CA ALA A 674 23.43 16.29 12.25
C ALA A 674 24.73 15.47 12.12
N LEU A 675 24.65 14.16 11.89
CA LEU A 675 25.81 13.28 11.73
C LEU A 675 26.66 13.63 10.50
N ARG A 676 26.05 14.06 9.40
CA ARG A 676 26.76 14.55 8.20
C ARG A 676 27.75 15.67 8.52
N ARG A 677 27.43 16.52 9.51
CA ARG A 677 28.29 17.63 9.96
C ARG A 677 29.50 17.16 10.77
N LEU A 678 29.54 15.89 11.19
CA LEU A 678 30.59 15.28 12.02
C LEU A 678 31.51 14.34 11.23
N THR A 679 31.39 14.33 9.89
CA THR A 679 32.10 13.39 9.00
C THR A 679 33.63 13.50 9.05
N SER A 680 34.17 14.65 9.42
CA SER A 680 35.61 14.84 9.59
C SER A 680 36.22 14.08 10.78
N ASP A 681 35.42 13.68 11.76
CA ASP A 681 35.89 13.02 12.98
C ASP A 681 35.64 11.51 12.94
N PRO A 682 36.65 10.64 12.75
CA PRO A 682 36.46 9.19 12.64
C PRO A 682 36.13 8.48 13.96
N SER A 683 36.02 9.20 15.08
CA SER A 683 35.89 8.62 16.41
C SER A 683 34.50 8.06 16.76
N TRP A 684 33.52 8.12 15.85
CA TRP A 684 32.14 7.72 16.14
C TRP A 684 31.54 6.75 15.12
N HIS A 685 30.55 5.99 15.59
CA HIS A 685 29.67 5.14 14.79
C HIS A 685 28.22 5.28 15.30
N CYS A 686 27.23 5.12 14.43
CA CYS A 686 25.83 5.22 14.78
C CYS A 686 25.03 3.98 14.40
N TRP A 687 24.24 3.46 15.34
CA TRP A 687 23.27 2.39 15.11
C TRP A 687 21.86 2.97 15.04
N LEU A 688 21.18 2.73 13.92
CA LEU A 688 19.74 2.95 13.82
C LEU A 688 19.06 1.59 14.09
N ILE A 689 18.31 1.53 15.18
CA ILE A 689 17.71 0.30 15.73
C ILE A 689 16.19 0.41 15.60
N GLY A 690 15.62 -0.48 14.81
CA GLY A 690 14.22 -0.49 14.42
C GLY A 690 14.05 -0.65 12.92
N ASP A 691 12.81 -0.91 12.52
CA ASP A 691 12.43 -1.02 11.12
C ASP A 691 11.20 -0.16 10.83
N GLY A 692 10.85 0.00 9.56
CA GLY A 692 9.66 0.72 9.19
C GLY A 692 9.63 1.23 7.75
N PRO A 693 8.58 2.01 7.42
CA PRO A 693 8.33 2.46 6.06
C PRO A 693 9.50 3.20 5.41
N LEU A 694 10.27 3.96 6.19
CA LEU A 694 11.39 4.78 5.69
C LEU A 694 12.72 4.02 5.52
N HIS A 695 12.76 2.69 5.68
CA HIS A 695 14.02 1.93 5.59
C HIS A 695 14.87 2.28 4.37
N ASN A 696 14.28 2.17 3.16
CA ASN A 696 14.98 2.45 1.91
C ASN A 696 15.39 3.92 1.77
N ASP A 697 14.52 4.85 2.21
CA ASP A 697 14.81 6.29 2.14
C ASP A 697 15.96 6.68 3.07
N ILE A 698 16.01 6.08 4.27
CA ILE A 698 17.09 6.27 5.23
C ILE A 698 18.39 5.65 4.71
N GLN A 699 18.33 4.46 4.12
CA GLN A 699 19.49 3.81 3.49
C GLN A 699 20.06 4.68 2.35
N GLN A 700 19.20 5.22 1.50
CA GLN A 700 19.63 6.14 0.43
C GLN A 700 20.23 7.42 1.01
N LEU A 701 19.63 7.98 2.07
CA LEU A 701 20.15 9.20 2.71
C LEU A 701 21.53 8.97 3.36
N ILE A 702 21.77 7.78 3.93
CA ILE A 702 23.10 7.38 4.43
C ILE A 702 24.14 7.40 3.31
N ILE A 703 23.80 6.87 2.13
CA ILE A 703 24.68 6.87 0.95
C ILE A 703 24.92 8.31 0.47
N ASP A 704 23.86 9.09 0.30
CA ASP A 704 23.93 10.47 -0.21
C ASP A 704 24.73 11.39 0.71
N TYR A 705 24.71 11.13 2.02
CA TYR A 705 25.48 11.87 3.02
C TYR A 705 26.89 11.30 3.26
N ALA A 706 27.30 10.29 2.49
CA ALA A 706 28.59 9.60 2.62
C ALA A 706 28.82 9.03 4.05
N LEU A 707 27.79 8.43 4.63
CA LEU A 707 27.78 7.90 5.99
C LEU A 707 27.83 6.36 6.06
N THR A 708 27.97 5.67 4.92
CA THR A 708 27.87 4.19 4.81
C THR A 708 28.79 3.41 5.74
N GLU A 709 30.01 3.90 5.99
CA GLU A 709 30.97 3.23 6.89
C GLU A 709 30.70 3.50 8.38
N ARG A 710 29.81 4.46 8.68
CA ARG A 710 29.61 5.00 10.03
C ARG A 710 28.20 4.82 10.58
N VAL A 711 27.22 4.55 9.73
CA VAL A 711 25.83 4.35 10.15
C VAL A 711 25.40 2.93 9.76
N THR A 712 25.02 2.13 10.75
CA THR A 712 24.50 0.77 10.54
C THR A 712 23.01 0.74 10.82
N LEU A 713 22.23 0.23 9.86
CA LEU A 713 20.84 -0.17 10.07
C LEU A 713 20.82 -1.57 10.67
N LEU A 714 20.37 -1.70 11.92
CA LEU A 714 20.30 -3.00 12.61
C LEU A 714 18.93 -3.68 12.44
N GLY A 715 17.94 -3.00 11.86
CA GLY A 715 16.58 -3.52 11.75
C GLY A 715 15.90 -3.70 13.11
N ASP A 716 14.82 -4.49 13.15
CA ASP A 716 14.13 -4.82 14.39
C ASP A 716 14.97 -5.72 15.30
N GLN A 717 14.97 -5.43 16.61
CA GLN A 717 15.88 -6.04 17.59
C GLN A 717 15.14 -6.50 18.84
N THR A 718 15.36 -7.76 19.25
CA THR A 718 14.72 -8.35 20.43
C THR A 718 15.44 -8.02 21.74
N ASN A 719 16.73 -7.64 21.68
CA ASN A 719 17.55 -7.35 22.86
C ASN A 719 18.10 -5.91 22.88
N VAL A 720 17.19 -4.94 22.87
CA VAL A 720 17.49 -3.51 23.06
C VAL A 720 18.34 -3.21 24.32
N PRO A 721 18.09 -3.83 25.50
CA PRO A 721 18.92 -3.58 26.69
C PRO A 721 20.41 -3.85 26.46
N TYR A 722 20.75 -4.94 25.75
CA TYR A 722 22.15 -5.24 25.42
C TYR A 722 22.77 -4.18 24.52
N LEU A 723 22.06 -3.74 23.46
CA LEU A 723 22.57 -2.70 22.55
C LEU A 723 22.76 -1.35 23.25
N LEU A 724 21.85 -1.00 24.17
CA LEU A 724 22.00 0.16 25.04
C LEU A 724 23.26 0.05 25.91
N ASN A 725 23.53 -1.11 26.50
CA ASN A 725 24.75 -1.33 27.30
C ASN A 725 26.05 -1.19 26.48
N GLN A 726 25.97 -1.33 25.15
CA GLN A 726 27.10 -1.10 24.22
C GLN A 726 27.16 0.34 23.68
N SER A 727 26.16 1.17 23.97
CA SER A 727 26.05 2.54 23.48
C SER A 727 26.71 3.53 24.44
N ASP A 728 27.42 4.52 23.91
CA ASP A 728 27.93 5.66 24.69
C ASP A 728 26.90 6.79 24.82
N LEU A 729 25.94 6.85 23.89
CA LEU A 729 24.90 7.87 23.84
C LEU A 729 23.67 7.33 23.12
N MET A 730 22.48 7.58 23.68
CA MET A 730 21.21 7.38 22.99
C MET A 730 20.67 8.71 22.48
N VAL A 731 20.23 8.74 21.22
CA VAL A 731 19.67 9.92 20.56
C VAL A 731 18.26 9.63 20.08
N LEU A 732 17.32 10.51 20.39
CA LEU A 732 15.95 10.43 19.90
C LEU A 732 15.50 11.75 19.25
N PRO A 733 15.61 11.87 17.92
CA PRO A 733 15.37 13.12 17.19
C PRO A 733 13.90 13.28 16.76
N SER A 734 12.95 12.78 17.55
CA SER A 734 11.53 12.74 17.16
C SER A 734 10.97 14.15 16.87
N LEU A 735 10.16 14.26 15.83
CA LEU A 735 9.35 15.46 15.55
C LEU A 735 8.16 15.57 16.50
N GLN A 736 7.62 14.42 16.91
CA GLN A 736 6.62 14.28 17.96
C GLN A 736 6.77 12.92 18.64
N ASP A 737 6.73 12.90 19.97
CA ASP A 737 6.67 11.67 20.74
C ASP A 737 5.99 11.91 22.07
N ASN A 738 5.17 10.97 22.51
CA ASN A 738 4.40 11.18 23.74
C ASN A 738 5.20 10.72 24.96
N LEU A 739 5.39 9.42 25.10
CA LEU A 739 6.15 8.84 26.21
C LEU A 739 6.95 7.63 25.71
N PRO A 740 8.01 7.84 24.90
CA PRO A 740 8.74 6.76 24.24
C PRO A 740 9.43 5.81 25.23
N PHE A 741 9.14 4.52 25.10
CA PHE A 741 9.81 3.47 25.88
C PHE A 741 11.34 3.52 25.73
N SER A 742 11.85 3.86 24.55
CA SER A 742 13.31 3.92 24.32
C SER A 742 14.04 4.93 25.21
N ILE A 743 13.38 6.02 25.63
CA ILE A 743 13.94 6.93 26.66
C ILE A 743 13.98 6.22 28.01
N MET A 744 12.88 5.56 28.42
CA MET A 744 12.85 4.85 29.71
C MET A 744 13.91 3.74 29.78
N GLU A 745 14.06 2.97 28.70
CA GLU A 745 15.05 1.90 28.55
C GLU A 745 16.48 2.46 28.63
N ALA A 746 16.76 3.59 27.97
CA ALA A 746 18.06 4.25 28.05
C ALA A 746 18.35 4.77 29.47
N GLN A 747 17.37 5.36 30.15
CA GLN A 747 17.53 5.83 31.53
C GLN A 747 17.82 4.68 32.49
N LEU A 748 17.07 3.58 32.44
CA LEU A 748 17.33 2.41 33.30
C LEU A 748 18.66 1.72 32.98
N SER A 749 19.08 1.74 31.71
CA SER A 749 20.39 1.26 31.28
C SER A 749 21.53 2.13 31.78
N GLY A 750 21.27 3.36 32.23
CA GLY A 750 22.31 4.32 32.59
C GLY A 750 23.09 4.81 31.36
N VAL A 751 22.42 4.95 30.23
CA VAL A 751 22.98 5.54 29.00
C VAL A 751 22.56 7.01 28.96
N PRO A 752 23.48 7.95 28.71
CA PRO A 752 23.10 9.35 28.59
C PRO A 752 22.26 9.58 27.33
N ILE A 753 21.36 10.58 27.37
CA ILE A 753 20.34 10.79 26.34
C ILE A 753 20.40 12.22 25.78
N VAL A 754 20.31 12.34 24.46
CA VAL A 754 20.01 13.60 23.74
C VAL A 754 18.69 13.41 23.00
N ALA A 755 17.68 14.23 23.27
CA ALA A 755 16.37 14.08 22.62
C ALA A 755 15.75 15.42 22.23
N SER A 756 14.81 15.40 21.28
CA SER A 756 14.11 16.61 20.86
C SER A 756 13.18 17.15 21.93
N ASN A 757 13.09 18.48 22.04
CA ASN A 757 12.16 19.21 22.90
C ASN A 757 10.75 19.21 22.29
N THR A 758 10.13 18.05 22.16
CA THR A 758 8.80 17.87 21.58
C THR A 758 7.92 16.95 22.40
N GLY A 759 6.62 17.10 22.23
CA GLY A 759 5.66 16.15 22.79
C GLY A 759 5.76 16.05 24.31
N GLY A 760 5.72 14.82 24.83
CA GLY A 760 5.92 14.54 26.25
C GLY A 760 7.37 14.21 26.63
N ILE A 761 8.33 14.27 25.70
CA ILE A 761 9.77 14.06 26.00
C ILE A 761 10.28 14.98 27.13
N PRO A 762 9.90 16.27 27.20
CA PRO A 762 10.33 17.16 28.30
C PRO A 762 9.77 16.77 29.67
N GLU A 763 8.74 15.93 29.74
CA GLU A 763 8.25 15.36 31.01
C GLU A 763 9.11 14.16 31.47
N MET A 764 9.91 13.59 30.56
CA MET A 764 10.82 12.47 30.83
C MET A 764 12.27 12.90 31.11
N ILE A 765 12.71 14.03 30.53
CA ILE A 765 14.09 14.51 30.60
C ILE A 765 14.13 15.91 31.20
N GLN A 766 14.85 16.04 32.32
CA GLN A 766 15.24 17.33 32.87
C GLN A 766 16.54 17.79 32.19
N HIS A 767 16.43 18.82 31.34
CA HIS A 767 17.56 19.39 30.60
C HIS A 767 18.77 19.66 31.51
N GLU A 768 19.95 19.23 31.08
CA GLU A 768 21.25 19.35 31.79
C GLU A 768 21.32 18.63 33.15
N LYS A 769 20.32 17.83 33.51
CA LYS A 769 20.32 17.01 34.74
C LYS A 769 20.21 15.52 34.45
N THR A 770 19.24 15.11 33.64
CA THR A 770 18.98 13.70 33.32
C THR A 770 19.12 13.41 31.82
N GLY A 771 19.64 14.37 31.07
CA GLY A 771 19.82 14.31 29.62
C GLY A 771 19.89 15.72 29.01
N LEU A 772 20.16 15.80 27.72
CA LEU A 772 20.13 17.04 26.96
C LEU A 772 18.91 17.07 26.05
N LEU A 773 18.35 18.26 25.92
CA LEU A 773 17.26 18.56 24.99
C LEU A 773 17.78 19.50 23.91
N PHE A 774 17.26 19.38 22.71
CA PHE A 774 17.51 20.30 21.60
C PHE A 774 16.19 20.65 20.90
N GLU A 775 16.13 21.81 20.25
CA GLU A 775 14.90 22.23 19.58
C GLU A 775 14.56 21.35 18.38
N VAL A 776 13.27 21.13 18.15
CA VAL A 776 12.77 20.25 17.08
C VAL A 776 13.25 20.75 15.72
N ASP A 777 13.63 19.82 14.85
CA ASP A 777 14.07 20.12 13.47
C ASP A 777 15.38 20.95 13.38
N GLN A 778 16.15 21.07 14.47
CA GLN A 778 17.43 21.79 14.51
C GLN A 778 18.64 20.85 14.39
N GLU A 779 19.02 20.51 13.16
CA GLU A 779 20.19 19.64 12.88
C GLU A 779 21.51 20.19 13.44
N GLU A 780 21.69 21.52 13.41
CA GLU A 780 22.90 22.17 13.89
C GLU A 780 23.02 22.13 15.41
N GLU A 781 21.92 22.39 16.13
CA GLU A 781 21.91 22.27 17.58
C GLU A 781 22.16 20.81 17.99
N LEU A 782 21.50 19.85 17.33
CA LEU A 782 21.76 18.44 17.58
C LEU A 782 23.24 18.09 17.37
N ALA A 783 23.87 18.53 16.28
CA ALA A 783 25.29 18.31 16.05
C ALA A 783 26.17 18.88 17.17
N HIS A 784 25.88 20.08 17.67
CA HIS A 784 26.60 20.66 18.81
C HIS A 784 26.43 19.83 20.10
N ARG A 785 25.23 19.32 20.37
CA ARG A 785 25.01 18.42 21.52
C ARG A 785 25.78 17.11 21.37
N LEU A 786 25.80 16.52 20.17
CA LEU A 786 26.59 15.31 19.89
C LEU A 786 28.08 15.55 20.15
N VAL A 787 28.64 16.67 19.68
CA VAL A 787 30.05 17.03 19.92
C VAL A 787 30.35 17.23 21.41
N SER A 788 29.49 17.95 22.13
CA SER A 788 29.61 18.12 23.58
C SER A 788 29.62 16.76 24.29
N MET A 789 28.71 15.87 23.89
CA MET A 789 28.60 14.54 24.48
C MET A 789 29.78 13.66 24.12
N MET A 790 30.42 13.79 22.95
CA MET A 790 31.64 13.03 22.62
C MET A 790 32.85 13.51 23.46
N ASN A 791 32.98 14.82 23.65
CA ASN A 791 34.16 15.44 24.25
C ASN A 791 34.18 15.49 25.79
N ASP A 792 33.03 15.30 26.46
CA ASP A 792 32.94 15.41 27.92
C ASP A 792 32.42 14.12 28.59
N PRO A 793 33.32 13.19 28.96
CA PRO A 793 32.96 11.97 29.68
C PRO A 793 32.32 12.22 31.05
N LEU A 794 32.73 13.27 31.77
CA LEU A 794 32.21 13.57 33.11
C LEU A 794 30.75 14.03 33.03
N LEU A 795 30.42 14.83 32.01
CA LEU A 795 29.05 15.21 31.72
C LEU A 795 28.20 13.97 31.40
N ARG A 796 28.69 13.07 30.55
CA ARG A 796 27.98 11.82 30.21
C ARG A 796 27.67 10.98 31.44
N GLU A 797 28.68 10.72 32.27
CA GLU A 797 28.54 9.91 33.49
C GLU A 797 27.55 10.55 34.48
N SER A 798 27.65 11.87 34.66
CA SER A 798 26.77 12.62 35.56
C SER A 798 25.30 12.58 35.11
N LEU A 799 25.02 12.83 33.82
CA LEU A 799 23.67 12.80 33.27
C LEU A 799 23.08 11.39 33.33
N ALA A 800 23.85 10.38 32.98
CA ALA A 800 23.43 8.97 33.01
C ALA A 800 23.07 8.50 34.43
N ALA A 801 23.90 8.81 35.43
CA ALA A 801 23.66 8.42 36.81
C ALA A 801 22.38 9.06 37.36
N GLN A 802 22.20 10.37 37.13
CA GLN A 802 20.99 11.10 37.55
C GLN A 802 19.74 10.60 36.82
N ALA A 803 19.85 10.31 35.52
CA ALA A 803 18.76 9.75 34.72
C ALA A 803 18.29 8.39 35.25
N LYS A 804 19.23 7.51 35.58
CA LYS A 804 18.94 6.19 36.14
C LYS A 804 18.29 6.26 37.52
N GLU A 805 18.81 7.10 38.41
CA GLU A 805 18.24 7.30 39.74
C GLU A 805 16.79 7.83 39.65
N TRP A 806 16.55 8.76 38.74
CA TRP A 806 15.22 9.31 38.50
C TRP A 806 14.28 8.25 37.92
N ALA A 807 14.70 7.50 36.90
CA ALA A 807 13.89 6.47 36.25
C ALA A 807 13.45 5.34 37.19
N LEU A 808 14.34 4.88 38.07
CA LEU A 808 14.00 3.85 39.07
C LEU A 808 12.88 4.28 40.03
N LYS A 809 12.70 5.59 40.24
CA LYS A 809 11.63 6.14 41.07
C LYS A 809 10.33 6.38 40.29
N GLN A 810 10.41 6.64 38.99
CA GLN A 810 9.27 7.05 38.17
C GLN A 810 8.61 5.90 37.38
N TRP A 811 9.39 4.99 36.78
CA TRP A 811 8.89 4.04 35.78
C TRP A 811 8.41 2.70 36.34
N SER A 812 7.84 2.67 37.55
CA SER A 812 7.34 1.43 38.14
C SER A 812 6.06 0.94 37.46
N SER A 813 6.08 -0.26 36.89
CA SER A 813 4.88 -0.96 36.41
C SER A 813 3.87 -1.25 37.52
N VAL A 814 4.31 -1.43 38.77
CA VAL A 814 3.41 -1.60 39.92
C VAL A 814 2.55 -0.34 40.11
N THR A 815 3.17 0.85 40.07
CA THR A 815 2.46 2.12 40.19
C THR A 815 1.51 2.37 39.01
N LEU A 816 1.90 1.99 37.78
CA LEU A 816 1.02 2.05 36.60
C LEU A 816 -0.25 1.23 36.85
N ILE A 817 -0.11 0.01 37.38
CA ILE A 817 -1.21 -0.92 37.56
C ILE A 817 -2.12 -0.50 38.70
N GLU A 818 -1.58 -0.07 39.84
CA GLU A 818 -2.38 0.47 40.95
C GLU A 818 -3.28 1.63 40.49
N ARG A 819 -2.72 2.57 39.70
CA ARG A 819 -3.47 3.71 39.16
C ARG A 819 -4.49 3.27 38.11
N THR A 820 -4.14 2.33 37.23
CA THR A 820 -5.05 1.80 36.20
C THR A 820 -6.22 1.05 36.83
N MET A 821 -5.98 0.27 37.89
CA MET A 821 -7.02 -0.43 38.64
C MET A 821 -7.98 0.54 39.33
N ALA A 822 -7.49 1.66 39.86
CA ALA A 822 -8.35 2.72 40.40
C ALA A 822 -9.30 3.30 39.34
N VAL A 823 -8.82 3.46 38.09
CA VAL A 823 -9.65 3.90 36.95
C VAL A 823 -10.69 2.84 36.59
N TYR A 824 -10.33 1.54 36.58
CA TYR A 824 -11.29 0.46 36.36
C TYR A 824 -12.41 0.45 37.40
N ASP A 825 -12.06 0.60 38.68
CA ASP A 825 -13.05 0.62 39.76
C ASP A 825 -13.96 1.86 39.69
N GLU A 826 -13.45 3.00 39.23
CA GLU A 826 -14.26 4.20 38.97
C GLU A 826 -15.22 3.97 37.79
N ALA A 827 -14.72 3.44 36.67
CA ALA A 827 -15.53 3.18 35.48
C ALA A 827 -16.66 2.17 35.77
N LEU A 828 -16.37 1.09 36.52
CA LEU A 828 -17.36 0.12 36.97
C LEU A 828 -18.44 0.74 37.87
N LYS A 829 -18.08 1.72 38.71
CA LYS A 829 -19.06 2.45 39.55
C LYS A 829 -19.97 3.35 38.72
N LYS A 830 -19.49 3.91 37.61
CA LYS A 830 -20.31 4.72 36.68
C LYS A 830 -21.37 3.84 36.00
N VAL A 831 -20.94 2.69 35.48
CA VAL A 831 -21.81 1.75 34.76
C VAL A 831 -22.85 1.08 35.66
N LYS A 832 -22.55 0.84 36.95
CA LYS A 832 -23.55 0.31 37.90
C LYS A 832 -24.65 1.31 38.30
N LYS A 833 -24.49 2.59 37.99
CA LYS A 833 -25.45 3.66 38.35
C LYS A 833 -26.36 4.07 37.18
N SER A 834 -25.96 3.79 35.95
CA SER A 834 -26.74 3.96 34.72
C SER A 834 -27.65 2.76 34.47
#